data_AF-A0A3N2DPN5-F1
#
_entry.id   AF-A0A3N2DPN5-F1
#
_cell.length_a   1.000
_cell.length_b   1.000
_cell.length_c   1.000
_cell.angle_alpha   90.00
_cell.angle_beta   90.00
_cell.angle_gamma   90.00
#
_symmetry.space_group_name_H-M   'P 1'
#
loop_
_entity.id
_entity.type
_entity.pdbx_description
1 polymer ?
#
loop_
_entity_poly.entity_id
_entity_poly.type
_entity_poly.pdbx_seq_one_letter_code
_entity_poly.pdbx_strand_id
1 'polypeptide(L)'
;MMYKKVSLLGLVAALGGCYELGGELSGLEESHVVLEDGQGNALHVADNGRFTFEQSYPHLTSYAVTVAQQPEDHRCEVSNGEGAVNAGHVDDIAVSCTRLSAPGTYTGPWFPVNIENNSGPAGNKWVGDDQVYIIAKAKTPGPNAKHCFVKVTDFQTGESRCEVVTAGTDSSQYAFKLADLRVDTLVEGVSVTQHQLKLPLLQSGRLYVSLEHPVDFDIVADAKTGEPTIADPDGFNNRDGNYYYLFDKVEFSFTANNGSWANPTAVDFFSLPLALSQQVPDNSVANNCNGSAGGGCVTRLAQSGLTASRSAIFSLQQQVLSSAPLSSAAQWDKLSLTYTPTTGASSQLRIVSPSKAMADTGAYGNPSFDTKYLHDASQYGIDYLAELENYYAQSSSHRMVINTEADLKNNSSAAPLNDYLFTGYIDAGFLVFNNQTQTKLIRIKLPNSAKPYFGGAGESFDQPKDTPESIIVREFTSAVVAGLMPYPELLDSSGQALPLSKPYFAAAQAQGLLYQQSLLPASVNTGPWYDLYSKGLHSIGGASSVQPIYTFAYDDALAQDGTLNDDTMVADSTTASGKMVQPHPLTISLGDLTNTVIPQFADSTLYHVGLRVNALSTVTYENGQPAPFDLANVQVPLTLLVNGEKQNIYFSPQRVTPSKEGVSELIVFQAPNAGDQQLGIEKVVNIGGSNMSFPTTQSCHLDPASNTVTVTLEGSSVQSDYLKSDSQVRYFLMFDRYPTTMEATLADEFMQIVANSYQPGVWSITYQAPASFFVTPPTKAQVAICSQKPGSGMACPGANGAFIKERTPPATAMVDCH
;
A
#
# COMPACT_ATOMS: atom_id res chain seq x y z
N MET A 1 49.94 35.01 -51.66
CA MET A 1 50.03 35.54 -50.29
C MET A 1 48.76 35.16 -49.54
N MET A 2 48.84 34.16 -48.65
CA MET A 2 47.80 33.86 -47.66
C MET A 2 48.54 33.44 -46.39
N TYR A 3 48.64 34.37 -45.44
CA TYR A 3 49.12 34.08 -44.09
C TYR A 3 48.07 33.20 -43.40
N LYS A 4 48.37 31.92 -43.17
CA LYS A 4 47.68 31.16 -42.12
C LYS A 4 48.24 31.65 -40.79
N LYS A 5 47.42 32.41 -40.05
CA LYS A 5 47.60 32.69 -38.62
C LYS A 5 47.73 31.35 -37.89
N VAL A 6 48.94 30.94 -37.56
CA VAL A 6 49.16 30.02 -36.44
C VAL A 6 48.77 30.81 -35.20
N SER A 7 47.71 30.38 -34.51
CA SER A 7 47.30 31.04 -33.27
C SER A 7 48.43 30.83 -32.25
N LEU A 8 48.92 31.94 -31.71
CA LEU A 8 49.89 31.98 -30.61
C LEU A 8 49.31 31.41 -29.30
N LEU A 9 48.02 31.03 -29.28
CA LEU A 9 47.38 30.33 -28.15
C LEU A 9 47.76 28.85 -28.05
N GLY A 10 48.24 28.23 -29.13
CA GLY A 10 48.63 26.80 -29.14
C GLY A 10 50.06 26.52 -28.69
N LEU A 11 50.87 27.56 -28.41
CA LEU A 11 52.29 27.41 -28.06
C LEU A 11 52.66 27.97 -26.68
N VAL A 12 51.68 28.37 -25.87
CA VAL A 12 51.89 28.78 -24.46
C VAL A 12 51.45 27.69 -23.46
N ALA A 13 50.70 26.67 -23.90
CA ALA A 13 50.31 25.54 -23.05
C ALA A 13 51.43 24.49 -22.82
N ALA A 14 52.57 24.59 -23.52
CA ALA A 14 53.68 23.65 -23.39
C ALA A 14 54.85 24.16 -22.52
N LEU A 15 54.67 25.26 -21.79
CA LEU A 15 55.63 25.79 -20.80
C LEU A 15 55.02 25.96 -19.40
N GLY A 16 53.74 25.62 -19.20
CA GLY A 16 53.14 25.51 -17.88
C GLY A 16 53.41 24.12 -17.30
N GLY A 17 53.87 24.03 -16.06
CA GLY A 17 54.07 22.74 -15.40
C GLY A 17 52.78 21.92 -15.36
N CYS A 18 52.94 20.59 -15.35
CA CYS A 18 51.88 19.72 -14.85
C CYS A 18 52.03 19.66 -13.33
N TYR A 19 50.92 19.79 -12.61
CA TYR A 19 50.92 19.81 -11.16
C TYR A 19 49.97 18.73 -10.64
N GLU A 20 50.30 18.19 -9.48
CA GLU A 20 49.52 17.13 -8.84
C GLU A 20 48.33 17.73 -8.08
N LEU A 21 47.30 16.91 -7.95
CA LEU A 21 46.10 17.17 -7.16
C LEU A 21 46.13 16.25 -5.94
N GLY A 22 46.00 16.80 -4.74
CA GLY A 22 46.11 16.06 -3.50
C GLY A 22 45.58 16.83 -2.31
N GLY A 23 45.67 16.20 -1.14
CA GLY A 23 45.05 16.70 0.07
C GLY A 23 45.38 15.87 1.30
N GLU A 24 44.62 16.10 2.36
CA GLU A 24 44.73 15.37 3.62
C GLU A 24 43.40 14.72 3.98
N LEU A 25 43.45 13.43 4.33
CA LEU A 25 42.34 12.65 4.82
C LEU A 25 42.47 12.44 6.34
N SER A 26 41.37 12.64 7.06
CA SER A 26 41.30 12.48 8.51
C SER A 26 40.03 11.76 8.96
N GLY A 27 40.08 11.03 10.08
CA GLY A 27 38.92 10.40 10.71
C GLY A 27 38.41 9.10 10.07
N LEU A 28 39.20 8.45 9.22
CA LEU A 28 38.91 7.12 8.66
C LEU A 28 39.55 6.04 9.53
N GLU A 29 38.74 5.17 10.15
CA GLU A 29 39.20 4.07 11.00
C GLU A 29 38.95 2.73 10.28
N GLU A 30 40.00 1.92 10.06
CA GLU A 30 39.91 0.53 9.54
C GLU A 30 38.96 0.34 8.33
N SER A 31 38.91 1.30 7.40
CA SER A 31 37.96 1.34 6.29
C SER A 31 38.60 1.95 5.03
N HIS A 32 37.84 2.17 3.94
CA HIS A 32 38.35 2.81 2.73
C HIS A 32 37.33 3.76 2.10
N VAL A 33 37.80 4.87 1.52
CA VAL A 33 37.01 5.81 0.73
C VAL A 33 37.53 5.85 -0.71
N VAL A 34 36.64 6.09 -1.67
CA VAL A 34 37.03 6.35 -3.06
C VAL A 34 36.72 7.80 -3.39
N LEU A 35 37.74 8.55 -3.80
CA LEU A 35 37.64 9.93 -4.27
C LEU A 35 37.68 9.95 -5.80
N GLU A 36 36.94 10.85 -6.44
CA GLU A 36 37.01 11.10 -7.89
C GLU A 36 37.35 12.58 -8.14
N ASP A 37 38.25 12.87 -9.07
CA ASP A 37 38.73 14.23 -9.37
C ASP A 37 37.82 15.09 -10.28
N GLY A 38 36.71 14.52 -10.73
CA GLY A 38 35.78 15.14 -11.67
C GLY A 38 36.20 15.00 -13.14
N GLN A 39 37.24 14.22 -13.42
CA GLN A 39 37.70 13.85 -14.77
C GLN A 39 37.54 12.35 -15.03
N GLY A 40 36.88 11.63 -14.11
CA GLY A 40 36.65 10.19 -14.18
C GLY A 40 37.79 9.35 -13.60
N ASN A 41 38.82 9.94 -12.99
CA ASN A 41 39.87 9.16 -12.32
C ASN A 41 39.54 8.99 -10.84
N ALA A 42 39.50 7.73 -10.41
CA ALA A 42 39.22 7.35 -9.04
C ALA A 42 40.53 7.10 -8.25
N LEU A 43 40.56 7.53 -6.99
CA LEU A 43 41.64 7.29 -6.04
C LEU A 43 41.08 6.56 -4.81
N HIS A 44 41.62 5.38 -4.53
CA HIS A 44 41.31 4.63 -3.31
C HIS A 44 42.21 5.09 -2.17
N VAL A 45 41.62 5.55 -1.06
CA VAL A 45 42.35 5.99 0.13
C VAL A 45 41.91 5.15 1.33
N ALA A 46 42.85 4.44 1.94
CA ALA A 46 42.59 3.51 3.04
C ALA A 46 43.18 3.96 4.39
N ASP A 47 44.02 4.99 4.40
CA ASP A 47 44.71 5.47 5.59
C ASP A 47 44.56 6.99 5.75
N ASN A 48 44.49 7.45 7.00
CA ASN A 48 44.58 8.88 7.33
C ASN A 48 45.96 9.44 6.94
N GLY A 49 45.98 10.69 6.50
CA GLY A 49 47.17 11.41 6.08
C GLY A 49 47.07 11.95 4.65
N ARG A 50 48.21 12.29 4.06
CA ARG A 50 48.26 12.88 2.72
C ARG A 50 47.87 11.87 1.64
N PHE A 51 47.03 12.31 0.71
CA PHE A 51 46.71 11.58 -0.52
C PHE A 51 47.03 12.45 -1.76
N THR A 52 47.35 11.81 -2.88
CA THR A 52 47.63 12.46 -4.16
C THR A 52 47.06 11.61 -5.29
N PHE A 53 46.37 12.23 -6.25
CA PHE A 53 45.92 11.57 -7.48
C PHE A 53 47.12 11.26 -8.40
N GLU A 54 47.11 10.10 -9.05
CA GLU A 54 48.20 9.67 -9.95
C GLU A 54 48.34 10.57 -11.18
N GLN A 55 47.23 11.17 -11.62
CA GLN A 55 47.21 12.06 -12.78
C GLN A 55 47.63 13.48 -12.38
N SER A 56 48.67 13.98 -13.05
CA SER A 56 49.02 15.41 -13.00
C SER A 56 48.27 16.19 -14.07
N TYR A 57 47.90 17.43 -13.75
CA TYR A 57 47.08 18.28 -14.60
C TYR A 57 47.86 19.51 -15.08
N PRO A 58 47.68 19.93 -16.34
CA PRO A 58 48.24 21.19 -16.83
C PRO A 58 47.73 22.39 -16.04
N HIS A 59 48.55 23.45 -15.98
CA HIS A 59 48.13 24.77 -15.50
C HIS A 59 46.78 25.23 -16.08
N LEU A 60 45.91 25.76 -15.22
CA LEU A 60 44.52 26.21 -15.45
C LEU A 60 43.48 25.10 -15.65
N THR A 61 43.82 23.82 -15.42
CA THR A 61 42.83 22.74 -15.46
C THR A 61 41.92 22.83 -14.24
N SER A 62 40.60 22.85 -14.44
CA SER A 62 39.61 22.78 -13.35
C SER A 62 39.53 21.37 -12.77
N TYR A 63 39.35 21.25 -11.46
CA TYR A 63 39.12 19.99 -10.76
C TYR A 63 37.86 20.07 -9.87
N ALA A 64 37.26 18.92 -9.59
CA ALA A 64 36.09 18.77 -8.71
C ALA A 64 36.17 17.43 -7.96
N VAL A 65 36.94 17.40 -6.87
CA VAL A 65 37.12 16.23 -6.01
C VAL A 65 35.87 15.95 -5.19
N THR A 66 35.29 14.77 -5.36
CA THR A 66 34.11 14.29 -4.62
C THR A 66 34.35 12.89 -4.05
N VAL A 67 33.50 12.47 -3.10
CA VAL A 67 33.48 11.07 -2.64
C VAL A 67 32.65 10.23 -3.61
N ALA A 68 33.32 9.42 -4.43
CA ALA A 68 32.70 8.49 -5.37
C ALA A 68 32.13 7.24 -4.67
N GLN A 69 32.80 6.77 -3.62
CA GLN A 69 32.32 5.68 -2.77
C GLN A 69 32.57 6.00 -1.29
N GLN A 70 31.50 6.04 -0.51
CA GLN A 70 31.57 6.19 0.95
C GLN A 70 32.04 4.88 1.59
N PRO A 71 32.80 4.92 2.69
CA PRO A 71 33.10 3.73 3.48
C PRO A 71 31.82 3.16 4.13
N GLU A 72 31.73 1.84 4.34
CA GLU A 72 30.50 1.19 4.85
C GLU A 72 30.08 1.70 6.22
N ASP A 73 31.04 2.08 7.06
CA ASP A 73 30.86 2.47 8.45
C ASP A 73 31.36 3.89 8.75
N HIS A 74 31.55 4.74 7.73
CA HIS A 74 31.95 6.14 7.89
C HIS A 74 31.20 7.04 6.89
N ARG A 75 31.13 8.33 7.20
CA ARG A 75 30.72 9.38 6.26
C ARG A 75 31.86 10.37 6.08
N CYS A 76 32.35 10.46 4.85
CA CYS A 76 33.42 11.34 4.43
C CYS A 76 32.85 12.54 3.66
N GLU A 77 33.31 13.74 3.99
CA GLU A 77 32.99 14.99 3.31
C GLU A 77 34.28 15.65 2.77
N VAL A 78 34.21 16.20 1.56
CA VAL A 78 35.32 16.93 0.93
C VAL A 78 35.09 18.43 1.11
N SER A 79 36.12 19.13 1.58
CA SER A 79 36.22 20.59 1.58
C SER A 79 37.43 21.02 0.76
N ASN A 80 37.34 22.21 0.15
CA ASN A 80 38.26 22.67 -0.90
C ASN A 80 38.35 21.71 -2.10
N GLY A 81 37.29 20.93 -2.36
CA GLY A 81 37.27 19.95 -3.45
C GLY A 81 37.14 20.55 -4.85
N GLU A 82 36.83 21.83 -5.00
CA GLU A 82 36.64 22.47 -6.31
C GLU A 82 37.64 23.61 -6.52
N GLY A 83 38.21 23.69 -7.72
CA GLY A 83 39.15 24.75 -8.06
C GLY A 83 39.78 24.60 -9.43
N ALA A 84 40.89 25.32 -9.64
CA ALA A 84 41.73 25.17 -10.82
C ALA A 84 43.20 25.02 -10.41
N VAL A 85 43.92 24.18 -11.13
CA VAL A 85 45.35 23.93 -10.94
C VAL A 85 46.12 25.18 -11.36
N ASN A 86 46.60 25.96 -10.38
CA ASN A 86 47.41 27.15 -10.61
C ASN A 86 48.89 26.78 -10.79
N ALA A 87 49.81 27.75 -10.79
CA ALA A 87 51.24 27.49 -10.99
C ALA A 87 51.90 26.81 -9.75
N GLY A 88 51.37 25.66 -9.34
CA GLY A 88 51.76 24.86 -8.18
C GLY A 88 50.85 23.63 -7.98
N HIS A 89 51.32 22.64 -7.21
CA HIS A 89 50.50 21.52 -6.75
C HIS A 89 49.33 22.02 -5.90
N VAL A 90 48.18 21.36 -6.02
CA VAL A 90 47.04 21.57 -5.13
C VAL A 90 47.16 20.52 -4.03
N ASP A 91 47.41 20.96 -2.79
CA ASP A 91 47.63 20.07 -1.63
C ASP A 91 46.76 20.42 -0.41
N ASP A 92 45.73 21.24 -0.59
CA ASP A 92 44.85 21.79 0.46
C ASP A 92 43.41 21.22 0.45
N ILE A 93 43.16 20.16 -0.33
CA ILE A 93 41.89 19.43 -0.30
C ILE A 93 41.79 18.69 1.02
N ALA A 94 40.72 18.91 1.77
CA ALA A 94 40.53 18.26 3.07
C ALA A 94 39.35 17.30 3.02
N VAL A 95 39.62 16.02 3.30
CA VAL A 95 38.61 14.96 3.42
C VAL A 95 38.46 14.60 4.88
N SER A 96 37.29 14.88 5.45
CA SER A 96 36.99 14.55 6.84
C SER A 96 35.97 13.42 6.88
N CYS A 97 36.39 12.28 7.43
CA CYS A 97 35.57 11.11 7.67
C CYS A 97 35.12 11.08 9.12
N THR A 98 33.89 10.66 9.35
CA THR A 98 33.33 10.42 10.68
C THR A 98 32.72 9.03 10.70
N ARG A 99 33.09 8.22 11.68
CA ARG A 99 32.55 6.88 11.85
C ARG A 99 31.04 6.94 12.08
N LEU A 100 30.31 6.22 11.25
CA LEU A 100 28.93 5.84 11.46
C LEU A 100 28.96 4.72 12.51
N SER A 101 28.58 5.03 13.74
CA SER A 101 28.70 4.11 14.88
C SER A 101 28.06 2.73 14.61
N ALA A 102 28.86 1.66 14.76
CA ALA A 102 28.42 0.25 14.81
C ALA A 102 27.80 -0.09 16.18
N PRO A 103 27.16 -1.27 16.39
CA PRO A 103 26.05 -1.47 17.33
C PRO A 103 26.47 -1.26 18.79
N GLY A 104 26.15 -0.09 19.30
CA GLY A 104 26.35 0.35 20.67
C GLY A 104 25.99 1.83 20.74
N THR A 105 24.79 2.12 21.26
CA THR A 105 24.21 3.45 21.50
C THR A 105 24.28 4.41 20.31
N TYR A 106 23.23 4.40 19.49
CA TYR A 106 22.94 5.54 18.62
C TYR A 106 22.69 6.76 19.53
N THR A 107 23.67 7.64 19.69
CA THR A 107 23.50 8.93 20.39
C THR A 107 22.95 9.99 19.42
N GLY A 108 22.05 9.56 18.55
CA GLY A 108 21.33 10.44 17.63
C GLY A 108 20.11 11.07 18.31
N PRO A 109 19.56 12.15 17.74
CA PRO A 109 18.27 12.63 18.19
C PRO A 109 17.23 11.51 18.04
N TRP A 110 16.44 11.27 19.08
CA TRP A 110 15.44 10.20 19.14
C TRP A 110 14.03 10.78 19.06
N PHE A 111 13.08 10.09 18.45
CA PHE A 111 11.66 10.35 18.62
C PHE A 111 11.06 9.26 19.51
N PRO A 112 10.80 9.55 20.79
CA PRO A 112 10.22 8.57 21.70
C PRO A 112 8.75 8.32 21.36
N VAL A 113 8.39 7.05 21.20
CA VAL A 113 7.02 6.58 20.93
C VAL A 113 6.64 5.57 21.98
N ASN A 114 5.75 5.95 22.88
CA ASN A 114 5.13 5.06 23.85
C ASN A 114 3.97 4.32 23.19
N ILE A 115 3.88 3.01 23.40
CA ILE A 115 2.84 2.16 22.84
C ILE A 115 2.04 1.55 23.99
N GLU A 116 0.77 1.92 24.08
CA GLU A 116 -0.14 1.49 25.12
C GLU A 116 -1.16 0.48 24.58
N ASN A 117 -1.28 -0.65 25.27
CA ASN A 117 -2.32 -1.63 24.99
C ASN A 117 -3.49 -1.44 25.97
N ASN A 118 -4.46 -0.64 25.53
CA ASN A 118 -5.71 -0.37 26.24
C ASN A 118 -6.88 -1.16 25.62
N SER A 119 -6.59 -2.38 25.14
CA SER A 119 -7.53 -3.18 24.37
C SER A 119 -8.75 -3.68 25.15
N GLY A 120 -8.78 -3.54 26.48
CA GLY A 120 -9.93 -3.91 27.30
C GLY A 120 -10.44 -2.76 28.17
N PRO A 121 -11.57 -2.96 28.85
CA PRO A 121 -12.21 -1.93 29.65
C PRO A 121 -11.47 -1.73 30.98
N ALA A 122 -11.41 -0.47 31.44
CA ALA A 122 -10.95 -0.09 32.78
C ALA A 122 -9.56 -0.61 33.18
N GLY A 123 -8.60 -0.60 32.24
CA GLY A 123 -7.21 -1.01 32.48
C GLY A 123 -6.94 -2.51 32.33
N ASN A 124 -7.95 -3.30 31.94
CA ASN A 124 -7.74 -4.68 31.51
C ASN A 124 -7.30 -4.75 30.05
N LYS A 125 -6.69 -5.87 29.66
CA LYS A 125 -6.30 -6.18 28.29
C LYS A 125 -7.23 -7.23 27.72
N TRP A 126 -7.86 -6.94 26.57
CA TRP A 126 -8.63 -7.93 25.81
C TRP A 126 -7.69 -8.85 25.03
N VAL A 127 -6.60 -8.27 24.51
CA VAL A 127 -5.45 -8.98 23.93
C VAL A 127 -4.21 -8.69 24.75
N GLY A 128 -3.44 -9.71 25.12
CA GLY A 128 -2.17 -9.56 25.82
C GLY A 128 -1.12 -8.85 24.96
N ASP A 129 -0.10 -8.26 25.58
CA ASP A 129 1.00 -7.60 24.83
C ASP A 129 1.79 -8.61 23.99
N ASP A 130 1.73 -9.90 24.34
CA ASP A 130 2.34 -11.00 23.59
C ASP A 130 1.55 -11.41 22.35
N GLN A 131 0.35 -10.85 22.19
CA GLN A 131 -0.56 -11.00 21.05
C GLN A 131 -0.63 -9.73 20.18
N VAL A 132 0.09 -8.66 20.55
CA VAL A 132 0.18 -7.42 19.77
C VAL A 132 1.56 -7.35 19.11
N TYR A 133 1.59 -7.19 17.79
CA TYR A 133 2.80 -7.09 16.99
C TYR A 133 2.98 -5.67 16.42
N ILE A 134 4.22 -5.20 16.47
CA ILE A 134 4.66 -3.91 15.97
C ILE A 134 5.69 -4.14 14.86
N ILE A 135 5.54 -3.42 13.76
CA ILE A 135 6.56 -3.32 12.70
C ILE A 135 6.51 -1.91 12.13
N ALA A 136 7.67 -1.29 11.90
CA ALA A 136 7.74 0.04 11.31
C ALA A 136 8.64 0.06 10.08
N LYS A 137 8.15 0.71 9.02
CA LYS A 137 8.89 1.03 7.79
C LYS A 137 9.07 2.53 7.70
N ALA A 138 10.15 2.98 7.07
CA ALA A 138 10.40 4.39 6.84
C ALA A 138 11.37 4.58 5.66
N LYS A 139 11.81 5.82 5.46
CA LYS A 139 12.96 6.13 4.62
C LYS A 139 14.06 6.80 5.43
N THR A 140 15.31 6.57 5.02
CA THR A 140 16.46 7.30 5.54
C THR A 140 16.29 8.81 5.31
N PRO A 141 16.86 9.68 6.17
CA PRO A 141 16.81 11.13 5.97
C PRO A 141 17.54 11.58 4.70
N GLY A 142 17.10 12.72 4.16
CA GLY A 142 17.77 13.41 3.06
C GLY A 142 17.17 13.19 1.67
N PRO A 143 17.73 13.82 0.63
CA PRO A 143 17.15 13.84 -0.72
C PRO A 143 17.25 12.49 -1.44
N ASN A 144 18.23 11.65 -1.10
CA ASN A 144 18.43 10.31 -1.67
C ASN A 144 17.88 9.22 -0.73
N ALA A 145 16.70 9.47 -0.18
CA ALA A 145 16.04 8.63 0.82
C ALA A 145 15.87 7.18 0.33
N LYS A 146 16.36 6.22 1.12
CA LYS A 146 16.22 4.77 0.84
C LYS A 146 15.19 4.17 1.79
N HIS A 147 14.40 3.21 1.30
CA HIS A 147 13.45 2.47 2.13
C HIS A 147 14.19 1.64 3.18
N CYS A 148 13.66 1.61 4.40
CA CYS A 148 14.21 0.81 5.50
C CYS A 148 13.11 0.27 6.40
N PHE A 149 13.42 -0.81 7.10
CA PHE A 149 12.67 -1.21 8.29
C PHE A 149 13.36 -0.66 9.54
N VAL A 150 12.53 -0.35 10.55
CA VAL A 150 13.02 -0.01 11.89
C VAL A 150 13.30 -1.31 12.63
N LYS A 151 14.54 -1.51 13.03
CA LYS A 151 14.97 -2.64 13.85
C LYS A 151 15.29 -2.18 15.25
N VAL A 152 14.62 -2.76 16.24
CA VAL A 152 14.95 -2.55 17.65
C VAL A 152 16.33 -3.17 17.92
N THR A 153 17.27 -2.35 18.36
CA THR A 153 18.63 -2.77 18.70
C THR A 153 18.76 -3.14 20.16
N ASP A 154 17.92 -2.56 21.01
CA ASP A 154 17.85 -2.86 22.44
C ASP A 154 16.42 -2.70 22.96
N PHE A 155 15.82 -3.82 23.35
CA PHE A 155 14.45 -3.88 23.86
C PHE A 155 14.28 -3.32 25.28
N GLN A 156 15.37 -3.16 26.03
CA GLN A 156 15.35 -2.59 27.40
C GLN A 156 15.39 -1.06 27.39
N THR A 157 15.97 -0.46 26.36
CA THR A 157 16.07 0.99 26.21
C THR A 157 15.15 1.55 25.13
N GLY A 158 14.58 0.68 24.29
CA GLY A 158 13.74 1.03 23.15
C GLY A 158 14.51 1.53 21.93
N GLU A 159 15.84 1.55 21.97
CA GLU A 159 16.67 2.07 20.89
C GLU A 159 16.50 1.25 19.61
N SER A 160 16.46 1.94 18.48
CA SER A 160 16.27 1.32 17.17
C SER A 160 17.13 1.96 16.08
N ARG A 161 17.25 1.28 14.94
CA ARG A 161 17.91 1.80 13.74
C ARG A 161 17.10 1.55 12.49
N CYS A 162 17.38 2.33 11.45
CA CYS A 162 16.83 2.15 10.11
C CYS A 162 17.78 1.22 9.32
N GLU A 163 17.36 -0.02 9.07
CA GLU A 163 18.10 -0.96 8.20
C GLU A 163 17.55 -0.86 6.78
N VAL A 164 18.35 -0.33 5.85
CA VAL A 164 17.97 -0.16 4.45
C VAL A 164 17.66 -1.53 3.82
N VAL A 165 16.56 -1.59 3.08
CA VAL A 165 16.11 -2.85 2.46
C VAL A 165 16.93 -3.18 1.21
N THR A 166 17.12 -4.47 0.99
CA THR A 166 17.67 -5.07 -0.22
C THR A 166 16.62 -6.00 -0.82
N ALA A 167 16.82 -6.47 -2.05
CA ALA A 167 15.87 -7.38 -2.69
C ALA A 167 15.60 -8.67 -1.88
N GLY A 168 16.57 -9.14 -1.07
CA GLY A 168 16.43 -10.33 -0.23
C GLY A 168 16.03 -10.05 1.22
N THR A 169 15.62 -8.82 1.55
CA THR A 169 15.22 -8.47 2.92
C THR A 169 13.93 -9.18 3.32
N ASP A 170 13.97 -9.90 4.44
CA ASP A 170 12.84 -10.61 5.04
C ASP A 170 12.16 -9.73 6.10
N SER A 171 10.91 -9.33 5.83
CA SER A 171 10.11 -8.45 6.70
C SER A 171 9.92 -9.02 8.11
N SER A 172 9.87 -10.35 8.25
CA SER A 172 9.54 -11.03 9.50
C SER A 172 10.60 -10.85 10.59
N GLN A 173 11.82 -10.44 10.20
CA GLN A 173 12.92 -10.15 11.12
C GLN A 173 12.81 -8.79 11.82
N TYR A 174 11.86 -7.95 11.38
CA TYR A 174 11.69 -6.58 11.87
C TYR A 174 10.43 -6.39 12.72
N ALA A 175 9.49 -7.34 12.65
CA ALA A 175 8.33 -7.35 13.54
C ALA A 175 8.72 -7.86 14.93
N PHE A 176 8.15 -7.26 15.97
CA PHE A 176 8.36 -7.68 17.35
C PHE A 176 7.05 -7.65 18.14
N LYS A 177 6.96 -8.43 19.21
CA LYS A 177 5.81 -8.40 20.12
C LYS A 177 5.92 -7.20 21.04
N LEU A 178 4.79 -6.58 21.35
CA LEU A 178 4.75 -5.48 22.31
C LEU A 178 5.31 -5.90 23.68
N ALA A 179 5.05 -7.15 24.10
CA ALA A 179 5.55 -7.71 25.35
C ALA A 179 7.09 -7.72 25.48
N ASP A 180 7.81 -7.72 24.36
CA ASP A 180 9.27 -7.76 24.34
C ASP A 180 9.87 -6.37 24.58
N LEU A 181 9.15 -5.30 24.20
CA LEU A 181 9.60 -3.91 24.30
C LEU A 181 9.30 -3.36 25.69
N ARG A 182 10.22 -3.49 26.64
CA ARG A 182 10.00 -3.07 28.03
C ARG A 182 11.10 -2.13 28.49
N VAL A 183 10.74 -0.88 28.71
CA VAL A 183 11.64 0.15 29.23
C VAL A 183 11.21 0.49 30.66
N ASP A 184 12.05 0.12 31.62
CA ASP A 184 11.85 0.48 33.02
C ASP A 184 12.31 1.92 33.25
N THR A 185 11.36 2.80 33.53
CA THR A 185 11.64 4.22 33.83
C THR A 185 11.34 4.51 35.29
N LEU A 186 12.10 5.43 35.90
CA LEU A 186 11.81 5.92 37.25
C LEU A 186 10.96 7.19 37.14
N VAL A 187 9.69 7.09 37.49
CA VAL A 187 8.78 8.25 37.60
C VAL A 187 8.54 8.48 39.10
N GLU A 188 8.96 9.63 39.61
CA GLU A 188 8.84 9.98 41.04
C GLU A 188 9.44 8.94 42.01
N GLY A 189 10.49 8.23 41.58
CA GLY A 189 11.15 7.18 42.38
C GLY A 189 10.45 5.82 42.35
N VAL A 190 9.37 5.66 41.57
CA VAL A 190 8.69 4.40 41.31
C VAL A 190 9.12 3.87 39.93
N SER A 191 9.52 2.60 39.86
CA SER A 191 9.80 1.94 38.59
C SER A 191 8.48 1.66 37.86
N VAL A 192 8.34 2.24 36.67
CA VAL A 192 7.21 2.05 35.76
C VAL A 192 7.76 1.44 34.48
N THR A 193 7.31 0.22 34.17
CA THR A 193 7.59 -0.42 32.88
C THR A 193 6.67 0.20 31.82
N GLN A 194 7.26 0.78 30.78
CA GLN A 194 6.56 1.30 29.61
C GLN A 194 7.01 0.54 28.36
N HIS A 195 6.15 0.39 27.35
CA HIS A 195 6.60 -0.04 26.03
C HIS A 195 6.98 1.21 25.23
N GLN A 196 8.26 1.55 25.18
CA GLN A 196 8.75 2.73 24.47
C GLN A 196 9.70 2.32 23.36
N LEU A 197 9.41 2.78 22.14
CA LEU A 197 10.26 2.68 20.97
C LEU A 197 10.91 4.04 20.71
N LYS A 198 12.22 4.09 20.51
CA LYS A 198 12.93 5.31 20.14
C LYS A 198 13.28 5.25 18.67
N LEU A 199 12.61 6.07 17.88
CA LEU A 199 12.81 6.14 16.44
C LEU A 199 13.96 7.11 16.11
N PRO A 200 14.93 6.73 15.25
CA PRO A 200 15.94 7.68 14.79
C PRO A 200 15.31 8.69 13.81
N LEU A 201 16.12 9.63 13.30
CA LEU A 201 15.70 10.49 12.20
C LEU A 201 15.24 9.65 11.00
N LEU A 202 14.00 9.86 10.60
CA LEU A 202 13.28 9.07 9.61
C LEU A 202 12.26 9.95 8.90
N GLN A 203 12.00 9.70 7.63
CA GLN A 203 10.94 10.39 6.88
C GLN A 203 10.01 9.39 6.21
N SER A 204 8.76 9.78 5.99
CA SER A 204 7.74 8.92 5.38
C SER A 204 7.58 7.57 6.13
N GLY A 205 7.58 7.63 7.46
CA GLY A 205 7.45 6.48 8.33
C GLY A 205 6.01 6.00 8.49
N ARG A 206 5.85 4.70 8.67
CA ARG A 206 4.59 4.04 9.07
C ARG A 206 4.89 3.01 10.15
N LEU A 207 4.22 3.13 11.29
CA LEU A 207 4.24 2.16 12.38
C LEU A 207 2.92 1.39 12.35
N TYR A 208 3.00 0.09 12.10
CA TYR A 208 1.86 -0.81 12.02
C TYR A 208 1.66 -1.50 13.37
N VAL A 209 0.40 -1.58 13.80
CA VAL A 209 -0.04 -2.36 14.95
C VAL A 209 -0.93 -3.48 14.43
N SER A 210 -0.65 -4.73 14.82
CA SER A 210 -1.39 -5.91 14.36
C SER A 210 -1.65 -6.91 15.48
N LEU A 211 -2.70 -7.71 15.34
CA LEU A 211 -3.16 -8.67 16.35
C LEU A 211 -2.86 -10.11 15.92
N GLU A 212 -2.34 -10.93 16.83
CA GLU A 212 -1.99 -12.36 16.71
C GLU A 212 -0.90 -12.70 15.67
N HIS A 213 -0.78 -11.89 14.61
CA HIS A 213 0.14 -12.08 13.51
C HIS A 213 0.80 -10.75 13.13
N PRO A 214 2.11 -10.76 12.86
CA PRO A 214 2.78 -9.58 12.31
C PRO A 214 2.31 -9.32 10.87
N VAL A 215 2.26 -8.05 10.49
CA VAL A 215 2.08 -7.63 9.10
C VAL A 215 3.31 -8.04 8.29
N ASP A 216 3.08 -8.70 7.17
CA ASP A 216 4.10 -9.09 6.19
C ASP A 216 4.21 -8.03 5.09
N PHE A 217 5.41 -7.85 4.56
CA PHE A 217 5.73 -6.84 3.54
C PHE A 217 6.56 -7.46 2.44
N ASP A 218 6.17 -7.16 1.20
CA ASP A 218 6.96 -7.49 0.03
C ASP A 218 7.99 -6.41 -0.27
N ILE A 219 9.18 -6.86 -0.69
CA ILE A 219 10.19 -6.01 -1.29
C ILE A 219 10.05 -6.06 -2.80
N VAL A 220 9.81 -4.90 -3.42
CA VAL A 220 9.61 -4.77 -4.86
C VAL A 220 10.59 -3.75 -5.43
N ALA A 221 11.01 -3.95 -6.68
CA ALA A 221 11.84 -2.98 -7.38
C ALA A 221 11.00 -1.75 -7.77
N ASP A 222 11.47 -0.56 -7.45
CA ASP A 222 10.88 0.69 -7.91
C ASP A 222 10.89 0.73 -9.45
N ALA A 223 9.73 0.99 -10.06
CA ALA A 223 9.59 0.91 -11.51
C ALA A 223 10.45 1.92 -12.29
N LYS A 224 10.91 3.02 -11.66
CA LYS A 224 11.72 4.07 -12.31
C LYS A 224 13.21 3.87 -12.08
N THR A 225 13.59 3.46 -10.89
CA THR A 225 14.99 3.44 -10.42
C THR A 225 15.55 2.02 -10.31
N GLY A 226 14.70 1.00 -10.25
CA GLY A 226 15.08 -0.40 -9.98
C GLY A 226 15.49 -0.68 -8.54
N GLU A 227 15.49 0.35 -7.68
CA GLU A 227 15.91 0.25 -6.28
C GLU A 227 14.90 -0.57 -5.46
N PRO A 228 15.35 -1.36 -4.46
CA PRO A 228 14.45 -2.06 -3.56
C PRO A 228 13.56 -1.10 -2.77
N THR A 229 12.26 -1.37 -2.76
CA THR A 229 11.24 -0.62 -2.02
C THR A 229 10.33 -1.55 -1.25
N ILE A 230 9.74 -1.05 -0.18
CA ILE A 230 8.78 -1.80 0.64
C ILE A 230 7.37 -1.51 0.11
N ALA A 231 6.71 -2.51 -0.48
CA ALA A 231 5.32 -2.42 -0.89
C ALA A 231 4.43 -2.29 0.36
N ASP A 232 3.43 -1.40 0.36
CA ASP A 232 2.46 -1.36 1.45
C ASP A 232 1.47 -2.54 1.33
N PRO A 233 1.03 -3.16 2.44
CA PRO A 233 0.04 -4.23 2.42
C PRO A 233 -1.24 -3.82 1.70
N ASP A 234 -1.71 -4.66 0.78
CA ASP A 234 -3.00 -4.49 0.14
C ASP A 234 -4.07 -5.25 0.94
N GLY A 235 -4.54 -4.61 2.02
CA GLY A 235 -5.61 -5.15 2.87
C GLY A 235 -6.97 -5.31 2.18
N PHE A 236 -7.07 -5.12 0.86
CA PHE A 236 -8.32 -5.23 0.09
C PHE A 236 -8.27 -6.28 -0.99
N ASN A 237 -7.07 -6.65 -1.41
CA ASN A 237 -6.83 -7.78 -2.27
C ASN A 237 -6.85 -9.05 -1.43
N ASN A 238 -7.84 -9.92 -1.66
CA ASN A 238 -7.97 -11.17 -0.91
C ASN A 238 -6.83 -12.18 -1.15
N ARG A 239 -5.91 -11.87 -2.07
CA ARG A 239 -4.68 -12.61 -2.31
C ARG A 239 -3.51 -12.12 -1.45
N ASP A 240 -3.57 -10.90 -0.94
CA ASP A 240 -2.54 -10.35 -0.05
C ASP A 240 -2.47 -11.18 1.24
N GLY A 241 -1.26 -11.51 1.69
CA GLY A 241 -1.03 -12.29 2.90
C GLY A 241 -1.67 -11.68 4.15
N ASN A 242 -1.78 -10.35 4.18
CA ASN A 242 -2.31 -9.55 5.28
C ASN A 242 -3.83 -9.36 5.22
N TYR A 243 -4.51 -9.79 4.15
CA TYR A 243 -5.93 -9.51 3.95
C TYR A 243 -6.82 -9.91 5.13
N TYR A 244 -6.49 -10.96 5.88
CA TYR A 244 -7.30 -11.38 7.02
C TYR A 244 -6.83 -10.83 8.37
N TYR A 245 -5.65 -10.22 8.42
CA TYR A 245 -5.10 -9.72 9.67
C TYR A 245 -5.84 -8.46 10.12
N LEU A 246 -6.04 -8.35 11.43
CA LEU A 246 -6.48 -7.10 12.04
C LEU A 246 -5.25 -6.26 12.30
N PHE A 247 -5.04 -5.26 11.46
CA PHE A 247 -3.94 -4.31 11.59
C PHE A 247 -4.41 -2.91 11.24
N ASP A 248 -3.71 -1.91 11.76
CA ASP A 248 -3.88 -0.50 11.39
C ASP A 248 -2.53 0.21 11.56
N LYS A 249 -2.43 1.49 11.18
CA LYS A 249 -1.15 2.20 11.13
C LYS A 249 -1.22 3.65 11.60
N VAL A 250 -0.08 4.11 12.09
CA VAL A 250 0.22 5.51 12.34
C VAL A 250 1.30 5.96 11.36
N GLU A 251 1.06 7.07 10.69
CA GLU A 251 2.08 7.72 9.86
C GLU A 251 2.91 8.67 10.71
N PHE A 252 4.21 8.75 10.43
CA PHE A 252 5.10 9.65 11.13
C PHE A 252 6.24 10.16 10.23
N SER A 253 6.85 11.26 10.63
CA SER A 253 8.14 11.71 10.14
C SER A 253 8.87 12.44 11.25
N PHE A 254 10.16 12.18 11.40
CA PHE A 254 11.03 12.85 12.36
C PHE A 254 12.33 13.28 11.68
N THR A 255 12.50 14.57 11.47
CA THR A 255 13.65 15.11 10.74
C THR A 255 14.29 16.28 11.50
N ALA A 256 15.60 16.46 11.31
CA ALA A 256 16.39 17.37 12.15
C ALA A 256 15.93 18.83 12.09
N ASN A 257 15.43 19.28 10.94
CA ASN A 257 15.08 20.69 10.72
C ASN A 257 13.64 21.03 11.09
N ASN A 258 12.86 20.00 11.38
CA ASN A 258 11.44 20.02 11.12
C ASN A 258 10.69 19.39 12.33
N GLY A 259 11.38 18.59 13.15
CA GLY A 259 10.81 17.96 14.32
C GLY A 259 9.99 16.73 13.94
N SER A 260 8.97 16.42 14.73
CA SER A 260 8.09 15.27 14.52
C SER A 260 6.73 15.66 13.97
N TRP A 261 6.22 14.82 13.09
CA TRP A 261 4.81 14.76 12.69
C TRP A 261 4.32 13.35 12.90
N ALA A 262 3.08 13.21 13.35
CA ALA A 262 2.41 11.93 13.41
C ALA A 262 0.90 12.09 13.24
N ASN A 263 0.27 11.14 12.56
CA ASN A 263 -1.18 11.14 12.37
C ASN A 263 -1.74 9.70 12.38
N PRO A 264 -2.90 9.47 13.00
CA PRO A 264 -3.69 8.29 12.73
C PRO A 264 -4.30 8.45 11.32
N THR A 265 -4.34 7.37 10.55
CA THR A 265 -4.83 7.44 9.17
C THR A 265 -5.80 6.32 8.87
N ALA A 266 -6.94 6.72 8.32
CA ALA A 266 -7.96 5.89 7.75
C ALA A 266 -8.17 6.21 6.24
N VAL A 267 -7.19 6.84 5.58
CA VAL A 267 -7.24 7.19 4.15
C VAL A 267 -7.44 5.95 3.28
N ASP A 268 -6.85 4.83 3.69
CA ASP A 268 -7.03 3.55 3.01
C ASP A 268 -8.21 2.78 3.62
N PHE A 269 -8.22 2.61 4.94
CA PHE A 269 -9.23 1.87 5.69
C PHE A 269 -9.16 2.19 7.18
N PHE A 270 -10.24 1.88 7.90
CA PHE A 270 -10.25 1.77 9.36
C PHE A 270 -10.36 0.30 9.79
N SER A 271 -9.53 -0.13 10.74
CA SER A 271 -9.50 -1.50 11.25
C SER A 271 -9.37 -1.57 12.76
N LEU A 272 -8.41 -0.86 13.36
CA LEU A 272 -8.18 -0.82 14.81
C LEU A 272 -8.31 0.61 15.35
N PRO A 273 -8.94 0.83 16.52
CA PRO A 273 -8.97 2.14 17.16
C PRO A 273 -7.57 2.50 17.65
N LEU A 274 -6.88 3.38 16.92
CA LEU A 274 -5.61 3.97 17.35
C LEU A 274 -5.83 5.43 17.71
N ALA A 275 -5.42 5.79 18.93
CA ALA A 275 -5.41 7.17 19.41
C ALA A 275 -3.98 7.64 19.64
N LEU A 276 -3.72 8.91 19.35
CA LEU A 276 -2.43 9.55 19.55
C LEU A 276 -2.55 10.65 20.60
N SER A 277 -1.50 10.81 21.40
CA SER A 277 -1.31 12.01 22.21
C SER A 277 0.14 12.43 22.29
N GLN A 278 0.39 13.74 22.24
CA GLN A 278 1.72 14.32 22.39
C GLN A 278 1.58 15.62 23.17
N GLN A 279 2.18 15.68 24.35
CA GLN A 279 2.09 16.83 25.25
C GLN A 279 3.22 17.80 24.94
N VAL A 280 2.91 18.88 24.21
CA VAL A 280 3.85 19.97 23.92
C VAL A 280 3.58 21.15 24.89
N PRO A 281 4.60 21.72 25.57
CA PRO A 281 4.45 22.78 26.58
C PRO A 281 3.74 24.05 26.08
N ASP A 282 3.77 24.32 24.77
CA ASP A 282 3.10 25.44 24.13
C ASP A 282 1.87 24.99 23.30
N ASN A 283 0.98 24.23 23.93
CA ASN A 283 -0.34 23.92 23.38
C ASN A 283 -1.28 25.14 23.35
N SER A 284 -0.78 26.33 23.69
CA SER A 284 -1.54 27.58 23.75
C SER A 284 -1.75 28.24 22.39
N VAL A 285 -0.99 27.82 21.36
CA VAL A 285 -1.16 28.28 19.99
C VAL A 285 -2.33 27.53 19.34
N ALA A 286 -3.55 27.95 19.66
CA ALA A 286 -4.73 27.62 18.88
C ALA A 286 -4.46 27.89 17.40
N ASN A 287 -4.67 26.90 16.53
CA ASN A 287 -4.84 26.98 15.07
C ASN A 287 -4.40 28.30 14.43
N ASN A 288 -3.12 28.67 14.51
CA ASN A 288 -2.69 29.92 13.91
C ASN A 288 -2.24 29.66 12.48
N CYS A 289 -3.21 29.44 11.59
CA CYS A 289 -3.00 29.39 10.15
C CYS A 289 -2.66 30.76 9.54
N ASN A 290 -2.10 31.70 10.30
CA ASN A 290 -1.63 32.98 9.77
C ASN A 290 -0.20 32.85 9.23
N GLY A 291 -0.09 32.43 7.96
CA GLY A 291 0.89 33.03 7.05
C GLY A 291 2.31 32.46 7.00
N SER A 292 2.60 31.30 7.59
CA SER A 292 3.91 30.65 7.42
C SER A 292 3.99 29.93 6.07
N ALA A 293 4.50 30.67 5.09
CA ALA A 293 5.25 30.20 3.92
C ALA A 293 5.64 28.70 3.89
N GLY A 294 4.96 27.88 3.09
CA GLY A 294 5.51 26.58 2.66
C GLY A 294 5.44 25.40 3.63
N GLY A 295 4.69 25.50 4.72
CA GLY A 295 4.37 24.36 5.58
C GLY A 295 2.86 24.29 5.78
N GLY A 296 2.24 23.12 5.55
CA GLY A 296 0.83 22.90 5.85
C GLY A 296 0.50 23.40 7.25
N CYS A 297 -0.64 24.05 7.42
CA CYS A 297 -1.07 24.56 8.72
C CYS A 297 -0.90 23.47 9.79
N VAL A 298 0.00 23.69 10.75
CA VAL A 298 0.22 22.74 11.84
C VAL A 298 -0.82 23.03 12.92
N THR A 299 -1.87 22.23 12.91
CA THR A 299 -2.72 22.08 14.09
C THR A 299 -1.86 21.46 15.18
N ARG A 300 -1.49 22.24 16.23
CA ARG A 300 -0.84 21.68 17.44
C ARG A 300 -1.88 20.95 18.28
N LEU A 301 -2.44 19.88 17.71
CA LEU A 301 -3.31 18.97 18.42
C LEU A 301 -2.49 18.31 19.53
N ALA A 302 -3.02 18.28 20.74
CA ALA A 302 -2.44 17.47 21.81
C ALA A 302 -2.87 15.99 21.70
N GLN A 303 -3.98 15.73 21.01
CA GLN A 303 -4.61 14.42 20.87
C GLN A 303 -5.31 14.28 19.51
N SER A 304 -5.29 13.08 18.95
CA SER A 304 -6.05 12.71 17.75
C SER A 304 -6.35 11.21 17.72
N GLY A 305 -7.08 10.76 16.70
CA GLY A 305 -7.45 9.36 16.53
C GLY A 305 -8.63 8.95 17.39
N LEU A 306 -9.05 7.69 17.24
CA LEU A 306 -10.32 7.22 17.75
C LEU A 306 -10.17 6.51 19.10
N THR A 307 -10.87 7.01 20.12
CA THR A 307 -10.86 6.49 21.51
C THR A 307 -12.12 5.71 21.86
N ALA A 308 -13.17 5.78 21.05
CA ALA A 308 -14.34 4.92 21.20
C ALA A 308 -13.96 3.45 21.01
N SER A 309 -14.73 2.53 21.61
CA SER A 309 -14.49 1.10 21.39
C SER A 309 -14.67 0.73 19.93
N ARG A 310 -13.93 -0.28 19.47
CA ARG A 310 -14.03 -0.77 18.09
C ARG A 310 -15.47 -1.08 17.71
N SER A 311 -16.20 -1.79 18.57
CA SER A 311 -17.61 -2.12 18.34
C SER A 311 -18.51 -0.88 18.20
N ALA A 312 -18.29 0.17 19.00
CA ALA A 312 -19.01 1.43 18.89
C ALA A 312 -18.70 2.16 17.57
N ILE A 313 -17.42 2.19 17.15
CA ILE A 313 -17.00 2.82 15.89
C ILE A 313 -17.67 2.13 14.70
N PHE A 314 -17.58 0.80 14.61
CA PHE A 314 -18.23 0.05 13.54
C PHE A 314 -19.75 0.22 13.54
N SER A 315 -20.38 0.27 14.72
CA SER A 315 -21.83 0.47 14.83
C SER A 315 -22.27 1.85 14.34
N LEU A 316 -21.57 2.92 14.75
CA LEU A 316 -21.86 4.28 14.25
C LEU A 316 -21.59 4.37 12.75
N GLN A 317 -20.47 3.81 12.28
CA GLN A 317 -20.15 3.85 10.86
C GLN A 317 -21.22 3.16 10.04
N GLN A 318 -21.67 1.96 10.45
CA GLN A 318 -22.75 1.25 9.75
C GLN A 318 -24.06 2.05 9.79
N GLN A 319 -24.37 2.72 10.90
CA GLN A 319 -25.54 3.61 10.98
C GLN A 319 -25.45 4.77 9.99
N VAL A 320 -24.26 5.38 9.82
CA VAL A 320 -24.07 6.49 8.89
C VAL A 320 -24.10 6.01 7.44
N LEU A 321 -23.41 4.92 7.10
CA LEU A 321 -23.40 4.35 5.76
C LEU A 321 -24.81 3.91 5.30
N SER A 322 -25.60 3.34 6.22
CA SER A 322 -26.99 2.92 5.95
C SER A 322 -28.00 4.08 5.91
N SER A 323 -27.60 5.31 6.26
CA SER A 323 -28.48 6.49 6.18
C SER A 323 -28.72 7.00 4.76
N ALA A 324 -27.94 6.53 3.78
CA ALA A 324 -28.15 6.87 2.37
C ALA A 324 -29.54 6.38 1.90
N PRO A 325 -30.33 7.21 1.17
CA PRO A 325 -31.60 6.81 0.59
C PRO A 325 -31.44 5.57 -0.27
N LEU A 326 -32.37 4.64 -0.10
CA LEU A 326 -32.42 3.39 -0.86
C LEU A 326 -32.84 3.68 -2.31
N SER A 327 -31.89 4.02 -3.17
CA SER A 327 -31.95 3.70 -4.60
C SER A 327 -30.73 2.86 -5.01
N SER A 328 -30.93 2.01 -6.02
CA SER A 328 -30.18 0.80 -6.44
C SER A 328 -28.80 0.50 -5.82
N ALA A 329 -28.81 -0.29 -4.73
CA ALA A 329 -27.71 -1.08 -4.10
C ALA A 329 -26.57 -0.30 -3.39
N ALA A 330 -26.89 0.23 -2.20
CA ALA A 330 -26.03 0.77 -1.14
C ALA A 330 -24.50 0.62 -1.35
N GLN A 331 -23.91 1.47 -2.20
CA GLN A 331 -22.47 1.46 -2.47
C GLN A 331 -21.66 1.63 -1.18
N TRP A 332 -22.18 2.44 -0.26
CA TRP A 332 -21.61 2.71 1.05
C TRP A 332 -21.55 1.46 1.95
N ASP A 333 -22.50 0.52 1.86
CA ASP A 333 -22.45 -0.73 2.64
C ASP A 333 -21.34 -1.67 2.14
N LYS A 334 -20.91 -1.53 0.87
CA LYS A 334 -19.83 -2.34 0.27
C LYS A 334 -18.44 -2.04 0.84
N LEU A 335 -18.32 -0.93 1.56
CA LEU A 335 -17.08 -0.55 2.24
C LEU A 335 -16.78 -1.48 3.43
N SER A 336 -17.79 -2.17 3.96
CA SER A 336 -17.63 -3.08 5.08
C SER A 336 -17.00 -4.40 4.64
N LEU A 337 -15.82 -4.71 5.18
CA LEU A 337 -15.15 -5.98 4.94
C LEU A 337 -15.30 -6.92 6.14
N THR A 338 -15.91 -8.08 5.90
CA THR A 338 -16.15 -9.13 6.90
C THR A 338 -15.54 -10.45 6.45
N TYR A 339 -15.18 -11.28 7.42
CA TYR A 339 -14.71 -12.64 7.24
C TYR A 339 -15.59 -13.58 8.05
N THR A 340 -16.03 -14.69 7.47
CA THR A 340 -16.80 -15.71 8.20
C THR A 340 -16.11 -17.07 8.02
N PRO A 341 -15.51 -17.65 9.07
CA PRO A 341 -14.91 -18.98 9.00
C PRO A 341 -16.00 -20.06 8.93
N THR A 342 -15.66 -21.26 8.45
CA THR A 342 -16.54 -22.47 8.49
C THR A 342 -17.07 -22.79 9.89
N THR A 343 -16.32 -22.43 10.93
CA THR A 343 -16.63 -22.68 12.35
C THR A 343 -17.65 -21.70 12.93
N GLY A 344 -18.07 -20.68 12.17
CA GLY A 344 -19.31 -19.94 12.40
C GLY A 344 -19.16 -18.44 12.59
N ALA A 345 -18.39 -17.96 13.56
CA ALA A 345 -18.48 -16.56 13.99
C ALA A 345 -17.82 -15.59 12.99
N SER A 346 -18.63 -14.74 12.35
CA SER A 346 -18.15 -13.66 11.48
C SER A 346 -17.30 -12.65 12.25
N SER A 347 -16.15 -12.31 11.70
CA SER A 347 -15.28 -11.22 12.13
C SER A 347 -15.41 -10.04 11.17
N GLN A 348 -15.66 -8.86 11.73
CA GLN A 348 -15.54 -7.62 11.00
C GLN A 348 -14.05 -7.27 10.89
N LEU A 349 -13.49 -7.23 9.68
CA LEU A 349 -12.06 -6.98 9.46
C LEU A 349 -11.76 -5.48 9.44
N ARG A 350 -12.38 -4.76 8.51
CA ARG A 350 -12.12 -3.33 8.27
C ARG A 350 -13.29 -2.65 7.57
N ILE A 351 -13.22 -1.33 7.48
CA ILE A 351 -14.06 -0.48 6.64
C ILE A 351 -13.13 0.20 5.65
N VAL A 352 -13.32 -0.10 4.37
CA VAL A 352 -12.48 0.36 3.26
C VAL A 352 -12.88 1.78 2.87
N SER A 353 -11.92 2.65 2.56
CA SER A 353 -12.25 3.98 2.04
C SER A 353 -12.84 3.88 0.62
N PRO A 354 -13.70 4.81 0.18
CA PRO A 354 -14.32 4.75 -1.14
C PRO A 354 -13.31 4.68 -2.28
N SER A 355 -12.23 5.46 -2.20
CA SER A 355 -11.16 5.46 -3.22
C SER A 355 -10.49 4.09 -3.36
N LYS A 356 -10.25 3.39 -2.24
CA LYS A 356 -9.69 2.03 -2.26
C LYS A 356 -10.70 0.99 -2.71
N ALA A 357 -11.97 1.12 -2.33
CA ALA A 357 -13.02 0.24 -2.81
C ALA A 357 -13.30 0.38 -4.32
N MET A 358 -12.87 1.49 -4.93
CA MET A 358 -12.90 1.73 -6.38
C MET A 358 -11.61 1.31 -7.11
N ALA A 359 -10.57 0.85 -6.41
CA ALA A 359 -9.38 0.33 -7.06
C ALA A 359 -9.69 -1.00 -7.76
N ASP A 360 -9.10 -1.23 -8.94
CA ASP A 360 -9.24 -2.50 -9.66
C ASP A 360 -8.51 -3.60 -8.85
N THR A 361 -9.27 -4.40 -8.11
CA THR A 361 -8.76 -5.48 -7.27
C THR A 361 -8.44 -6.76 -8.04
N GLY A 362 -8.46 -6.73 -9.37
CA GLY A 362 -7.87 -7.78 -10.21
C GLY A 362 -8.30 -9.19 -9.79
N ALA A 363 -9.61 -9.48 -9.87
CA ALA A 363 -10.23 -10.77 -9.58
C ALA A 363 -9.97 -11.30 -8.16
N TYR A 364 -10.92 -11.05 -7.24
CA TYR A 364 -11.74 -12.05 -6.51
C TYR A 364 -12.47 -11.35 -5.33
N GLY A 365 -13.78 -11.14 -5.43
CA GLY A 365 -14.67 -11.52 -4.31
C GLY A 365 -15.33 -10.52 -3.34
N ASN A 366 -15.28 -9.19 -3.47
CA ASN A 366 -16.25 -8.31 -2.79
C ASN A 366 -16.46 -7.00 -3.58
N PRO A 367 -17.68 -6.43 -3.64
CA PRO A 367 -18.09 -5.59 -4.76
C PRO A 367 -17.35 -4.26 -4.75
N SER A 368 -16.73 -3.93 -5.89
CA SER A 368 -16.16 -2.61 -6.14
C SER A 368 -17.22 -1.55 -5.90
N PHE A 369 -16.88 -0.53 -5.11
CA PHE A 369 -17.65 0.70 -5.09
C PHE A 369 -17.68 1.23 -6.52
N ASP A 370 -18.86 1.63 -6.99
CA ASP A 370 -19.04 1.99 -8.39
C ASP A 370 -18.23 3.25 -8.74
N THR A 371 -17.32 3.11 -9.71
CA THR A 371 -16.50 4.22 -10.20
C THR A 371 -17.33 5.29 -10.90
N LYS A 372 -18.59 5.01 -11.26
CA LYS A 372 -19.50 5.98 -11.89
C LYS A 372 -20.46 6.66 -10.93
N TYR A 373 -20.30 6.47 -9.62
CA TYR A 373 -21.22 6.94 -8.58
C TYR A 373 -21.63 8.42 -8.70
N LEU A 374 -20.73 9.30 -9.15
CA LEU A 374 -21.01 10.73 -9.26
C LEU A 374 -21.65 11.18 -10.59
N HIS A 375 -21.79 10.31 -11.59
CA HIS A 375 -22.25 10.73 -12.93
C HIS A 375 -23.12 9.71 -13.68
N ASP A 376 -23.50 8.58 -13.08
CA ASP A 376 -24.46 7.65 -13.70
C ASP A 376 -25.92 8.00 -13.34
N ALA A 377 -26.49 8.96 -14.07
CA ALA A 377 -27.89 9.35 -13.90
C ALA A 377 -28.88 8.20 -14.09
N SER A 378 -28.52 7.18 -14.89
CA SER A 378 -29.41 6.04 -15.14
C SER A 378 -29.56 5.15 -13.91
N GLN A 379 -28.50 5.08 -13.09
CA GLN A 379 -28.45 4.24 -11.88
C GLN A 379 -28.81 5.01 -10.60
N TYR A 380 -28.40 6.27 -10.49
CA TYR A 380 -28.52 7.08 -9.26
C TYR A 380 -29.54 8.23 -9.36
N GLY A 381 -30.21 8.35 -10.51
CA GLY A 381 -31.25 9.34 -10.76
C GLY A 381 -30.72 10.74 -11.09
N ILE A 382 -29.41 10.96 -10.96
CA ILE A 382 -28.76 12.23 -11.31
C ILE A 382 -27.31 12.02 -11.74
N ASP A 383 -26.84 12.91 -12.61
CA ASP A 383 -25.42 13.13 -12.86
C ASP A 383 -24.98 14.35 -12.06
N TYR A 384 -24.39 14.12 -10.89
CA TYR A 384 -23.97 15.19 -9.98
C TYR A 384 -22.87 16.06 -10.60
N LEU A 385 -21.96 15.49 -11.41
CA LEU A 385 -20.93 16.26 -12.09
C LEU A 385 -21.53 17.18 -13.17
N ALA A 386 -22.54 16.72 -13.91
CA ALA A 386 -23.28 17.56 -14.85
C ALA A 386 -24.05 18.69 -14.15
N GLU A 387 -24.62 18.45 -12.96
CA GLU A 387 -25.25 19.52 -12.18
C GLU A 387 -24.25 20.58 -11.72
N LEU A 388 -23.04 20.18 -11.28
CA LEU A 388 -21.98 21.13 -10.96
C LEU A 388 -21.55 21.92 -12.20
N GLU A 389 -21.43 21.26 -13.35
CA GLU A 389 -21.11 21.91 -14.63
C GLU A 389 -22.18 22.96 -15.00
N ASN A 390 -23.46 22.64 -14.84
CA ASN A 390 -24.55 23.59 -15.08
C ASN A 390 -24.51 24.76 -14.09
N TYR A 391 -24.28 24.50 -12.80
CA TYR A 391 -24.23 25.53 -11.77
C TYR A 391 -23.10 26.52 -12.02
N TYR A 392 -21.89 26.01 -12.30
CA TYR A 392 -20.68 26.78 -12.56
C TYR A 392 -20.39 27.00 -14.05
N ALA A 393 -21.38 26.87 -14.93
CA ALA A 393 -21.19 27.07 -16.36
C ALA A 393 -20.59 28.46 -16.65
N GLN A 394 -19.78 28.58 -17.71
CA GLN A 394 -19.21 29.88 -18.11
C GLN A 394 -20.27 30.99 -18.25
N SER A 395 -21.46 30.64 -18.76
CA SER A 395 -22.60 31.53 -18.94
C SER A 395 -23.37 31.84 -17.65
N SER A 396 -23.14 31.10 -16.56
CA SER A 396 -23.77 31.37 -15.26
C SER A 396 -23.10 32.56 -14.56
N SER A 397 -23.74 33.12 -13.53
CA SER A 397 -23.12 34.12 -12.65
C SER A 397 -22.31 33.51 -11.50
N HIS A 398 -22.41 32.20 -11.27
CA HIS A 398 -21.73 31.53 -10.17
C HIS A 398 -20.27 31.29 -10.52
N ARG A 399 -19.36 31.55 -9.58
CA ARG A 399 -17.92 31.37 -9.76
C ARG A 399 -17.33 30.64 -8.57
N MET A 400 -16.32 29.82 -8.83
CA MET A 400 -15.47 29.26 -7.81
C MET A 400 -14.31 30.23 -7.57
N VAL A 401 -14.04 30.59 -6.33
CA VAL A 401 -12.89 31.44 -5.98
C VAL A 401 -11.99 30.64 -5.05
N ILE A 402 -10.73 30.45 -5.45
CA ILE A 402 -9.72 29.69 -4.69
C ILE A 402 -8.53 30.60 -4.41
N ASN A 403 -8.13 30.69 -3.15
CA ASN A 403 -6.96 31.46 -2.75
C ASN A 403 -5.76 30.53 -2.53
N THR A 404 -4.71 30.69 -3.34
CA THR A 404 -3.48 29.89 -3.27
C THR A 404 -2.34 30.62 -2.56
N GLU A 405 -2.59 31.79 -1.97
CA GLU A 405 -1.55 32.68 -1.45
C GLU A 405 -0.77 32.06 -0.29
N ALA A 406 -1.49 31.46 0.66
CA ALA A 406 -0.92 30.88 1.88
C ALA A 406 0.09 29.77 1.58
N ASP A 407 -0.18 28.96 0.54
CA ASP A 407 0.66 27.84 0.15
C ASP A 407 1.84 28.24 -0.75
N LEU A 408 1.67 29.24 -1.62
CA LEU A 408 2.63 29.52 -2.70
C LEU A 408 3.48 30.77 -2.51
N LYS A 409 2.94 31.86 -1.93
CA LYS A 409 3.56 33.20 -2.07
C LYS A 409 4.99 33.29 -1.54
N ASN A 410 5.28 32.52 -0.51
CA ASN A 410 6.57 32.50 0.16
C ASN A 410 7.25 31.12 0.10
N ASN A 411 6.73 30.22 -0.73
CA ASN A 411 7.32 28.89 -0.94
C ASN A 411 8.41 29.00 -2.00
N SER A 412 9.67 28.80 -1.61
CA SER A 412 10.82 28.89 -2.52
C SER A 412 10.83 27.84 -3.63
N SER A 413 10.04 26.76 -3.48
CA SER A 413 9.87 25.72 -4.50
C SER A 413 8.76 26.06 -5.50
N ALA A 414 7.89 27.03 -5.20
CA ALA A 414 6.79 27.44 -6.06
C ALA A 414 7.23 28.54 -7.04
N ALA A 415 6.66 28.52 -8.25
CA ALA A 415 6.84 29.62 -9.19
C ALA A 415 6.11 30.88 -8.68
N PRO A 416 6.75 32.06 -8.63
CA PRO A 416 6.11 33.27 -8.15
C PRO A 416 4.98 33.70 -9.10
N LEU A 417 3.88 34.18 -8.51
CA LEU A 417 2.71 34.65 -9.25
C LEU A 417 2.47 36.15 -8.97
N ASN A 418 1.94 36.84 -9.98
CA ASN A 418 1.52 38.24 -9.86
C ASN A 418 0.24 38.40 -9.03
N ASP A 419 -0.54 37.33 -8.94
CA ASP A 419 -1.79 37.26 -8.19
C ASP A 419 -2.09 35.78 -7.86
N TYR A 420 -2.54 35.53 -6.63
CA TYR A 420 -2.76 34.19 -6.06
C TYR A 420 -4.25 33.84 -5.90
N LEU A 421 -5.16 34.72 -6.34
CA LEU A 421 -6.59 34.53 -6.19
C LEU A 421 -7.19 34.11 -7.53
N PHE A 422 -7.62 32.86 -7.61
CA PHE A 422 -8.10 32.26 -8.85
C PHE A 422 -9.62 32.25 -8.86
N THR A 423 -10.22 32.77 -9.92
CA THR A 423 -11.66 32.70 -10.18
C THR A 423 -11.92 31.76 -11.35
N GLY A 424 -12.83 30.81 -11.17
CA GLY A 424 -13.09 29.76 -12.14
C GLY A 424 -14.56 29.40 -12.35
N TYR A 425 -14.74 28.61 -13.40
CA TYR A 425 -16.00 28.07 -13.90
C TYR A 425 -15.74 26.68 -14.50
N ILE A 426 -16.79 25.97 -14.88
CA ILE A 426 -16.71 24.71 -15.61
C ILE A 426 -17.11 24.95 -17.06
N ASP A 427 -16.30 24.44 -17.99
CA ASP A 427 -16.54 24.52 -19.43
C ASP A 427 -16.09 23.24 -20.13
N ALA A 428 -17.04 22.57 -20.77
CA ALA A 428 -16.83 21.35 -21.54
C ALA A 428 -16.07 20.25 -20.75
N GLY A 429 -16.46 20.05 -19.49
CA GLY A 429 -15.80 19.08 -18.59
C GLY A 429 -14.41 19.50 -18.09
N PHE A 430 -14.06 20.79 -18.15
CA PHE A 430 -12.83 21.32 -17.54
C PHE A 430 -13.15 22.31 -16.44
N LEU A 431 -12.43 22.20 -15.32
CA LEU A 431 -12.21 23.29 -14.39
C LEU A 431 -11.31 24.34 -15.06
N VAL A 432 -11.84 25.54 -15.28
CA VAL A 432 -11.12 26.65 -15.92
C VAL A 432 -10.97 27.79 -14.92
N PHE A 433 -9.74 28.13 -14.56
CA PHE A 433 -9.42 29.18 -13.60
C PHE A 433 -8.49 30.23 -14.20
N ASN A 434 -8.76 31.51 -13.93
CA ASN A 434 -7.81 32.59 -14.15
C ASN A 434 -7.51 33.29 -12.83
N ASN A 435 -6.25 33.70 -12.64
CA ASN A 435 -5.96 34.65 -11.57
C ASN A 435 -6.56 36.02 -11.88
N GLN A 436 -6.70 36.90 -10.88
CA GLN A 436 -7.40 38.18 -11.06
C GLN A 436 -6.75 39.09 -12.10
N THR A 437 -5.42 38.99 -12.24
CA THR A 437 -4.65 39.75 -13.23
C THR A 437 -4.72 39.16 -14.65
N GLN A 438 -5.38 38.01 -14.84
CA GLN A 438 -5.49 37.28 -16.11
C GLN A 438 -4.14 36.92 -16.75
N THR A 439 -3.11 36.76 -15.93
CA THR A 439 -1.75 36.41 -16.37
C THR A 439 -1.49 34.91 -16.34
N LYS A 440 -2.32 34.14 -15.61
CA LYS A 440 -2.24 32.69 -15.52
C LYS A 440 -3.62 32.08 -15.71
N LEU A 441 -3.76 31.29 -16.78
CA LEU A 441 -4.91 30.44 -17.09
C LEU A 441 -4.57 28.98 -16.72
N ILE A 442 -5.50 28.32 -16.05
CA ILE A 442 -5.43 26.93 -15.63
C ILE A 442 -6.61 26.18 -16.22
N ARG A 443 -6.36 24.98 -16.75
CA ARG A 443 -7.38 24.07 -17.28
C ARG A 443 -7.10 22.66 -16.75
N ILE A 444 -7.99 22.15 -15.91
CA ILE A 444 -7.89 20.81 -15.33
C ILE A 444 -9.12 20.03 -15.80
N LYS A 445 -8.91 18.91 -16.50
CA LYS A 445 -10.02 18.06 -16.93
C LYS A 445 -10.71 17.49 -15.68
N LEU A 446 -12.03 17.44 -15.67
CA LEU A 446 -12.76 16.70 -14.65
C LEU A 446 -12.61 15.19 -14.90
N PRO A 447 -12.20 14.39 -13.90
CA PRO A 447 -12.10 12.95 -14.02
C PRO A 447 -13.44 12.32 -14.36
N ASN A 448 -13.40 11.25 -15.15
CA ASN A 448 -14.60 10.50 -15.51
C ASN A 448 -14.91 9.39 -14.51
N SER A 449 -14.10 9.22 -13.46
CA SER A 449 -14.35 8.29 -12.35
C SER A 449 -14.58 9.07 -11.07
N ALA A 450 -15.38 8.53 -10.15
CA ALA A 450 -15.56 9.05 -8.80
C ALA A 450 -14.29 8.91 -7.95
N LYS A 451 -13.39 7.97 -8.30
CA LYS A 451 -12.20 7.64 -7.51
C LYS A 451 -11.31 8.86 -7.22
N PRO A 452 -10.93 9.71 -8.20
CA PRO A 452 -10.07 10.86 -7.89
C PRO A 452 -10.74 11.93 -7.03
N TYR A 453 -12.06 12.03 -7.03
CA TYR A 453 -12.79 12.96 -6.16
C TYR A 453 -12.72 12.52 -4.69
N PHE A 454 -12.98 11.24 -4.41
CA PHE A 454 -12.90 10.69 -3.05
C PHE A 454 -11.45 10.39 -2.60
N GLY A 455 -10.54 10.19 -3.54
CA GLY A 455 -9.14 9.87 -3.27
C GLY A 455 -8.20 11.08 -3.26
N GLY A 456 -8.61 12.22 -3.80
CA GLY A 456 -7.74 13.39 -3.99
C GLY A 456 -6.60 13.18 -5.00
N ALA A 457 -6.61 12.09 -5.78
CA ALA A 457 -5.53 11.75 -6.70
C ALA A 457 -6.01 10.79 -7.81
N GLY A 458 -5.30 10.77 -8.93
CA GLY A 458 -5.60 9.96 -10.11
C GLY A 458 -6.12 10.77 -11.29
N GLU A 459 -5.89 10.24 -12.50
CA GLU A 459 -6.26 10.89 -13.76
C GLU A 459 -5.71 12.32 -13.86
N SER A 460 -6.54 13.30 -14.17
CA SER A 460 -6.19 14.71 -14.28
C SER A 460 -6.04 15.42 -12.93
N PHE A 461 -6.31 14.75 -11.81
CA PHE A 461 -6.10 15.33 -10.47
C PHE A 461 -4.67 15.10 -9.95
N ASP A 462 -3.87 14.27 -10.62
CA ASP A 462 -2.44 14.16 -10.35
C ASP A 462 -1.70 15.40 -10.86
N GLN A 463 -1.65 16.44 -10.02
CA GLN A 463 -1.00 17.71 -10.33
C GLN A 463 0.39 17.81 -9.68
N PRO A 464 1.36 18.51 -10.30
CA PRO A 464 2.65 18.74 -9.68
C PRO A 464 2.50 19.49 -8.35
N LYS A 465 3.23 19.06 -7.32
CA LYS A 465 3.28 19.74 -6.02
C LYS A 465 3.68 21.21 -6.15
N ASP A 466 3.34 22.02 -5.16
CA ASP A 466 3.74 23.43 -5.06
C ASP A 466 3.25 24.28 -6.26
N THR A 467 2.11 23.91 -6.86
CA THR A 467 1.49 24.62 -7.99
C THR A 467 0.07 25.08 -7.68
N PRO A 468 -0.43 26.16 -8.33
CA PRO A 468 -1.84 26.52 -8.30
C PRO A 468 -2.77 25.36 -8.66
N GLU A 469 -2.38 24.55 -9.65
CA GLU A 469 -3.13 23.40 -10.10
C GLU A 469 -3.33 22.37 -8.97
N SER A 470 -2.28 22.05 -8.21
CA SER A 470 -2.38 21.15 -7.05
C SER A 470 -3.27 21.69 -5.93
N ILE A 471 -3.22 23.00 -5.66
CA ILE A 471 -4.06 23.61 -4.62
C ILE A 471 -5.51 23.65 -5.08
N ILE A 472 -5.77 24.00 -6.35
CA ILE A 472 -7.12 23.98 -6.90
C ILE A 472 -7.74 22.59 -6.79
N VAL A 473 -7.00 21.53 -7.13
CA VAL A 473 -7.47 20.15 -6.95
C VAL A 473 -7.75 19.84 -5.48
N ARG A 474 -6.83 20.17 -4.57
CA ARG A 474 -6.99 19.96 -3.12
C ARG A 474 -8.26 20.61 -2.59
N GLU A 475 -8.43 21.91 -2.81
CA GLU A 475 -9.58 22.67 -2.29
C GLU A 475 -10.90 22.17 -2.93
N PHE A 476 -10.91 21.96 -4.24
CA PHE A 476 -12.10 21.48 -4.96
C PHE A 476 -12.54 20.09 -4.50
N THR A 477 -11.62 19.13 -4.41
CA THR A 477 -11.93 17.76 -3.96
C THR A 477 -12.36 17.72 -2.50
N SER A 478 -11.71 18.50 -1.63
CA SER A 478 -12.11 18.63 -0.22
C SER A 478 -13.54 19.16 -0.09
N ALA A 479 -13.93 20.15 -0.90
CA ALA A 479 -15.30 20.66 -0.92
C ALA A 479 -16.31 19.62 -1.44
N VAL A 480 -15.96 18.83 -2.46
CA VAL A 480 -16.81 17.73 -2.96
C VAL A 480 -17.00 16.65 -1.87
N VAL A 481 -15.91 16.17 -1.27
CA VAL A 481 -15.91 15.14 -0.22
C VAL A 481 -16.71 15.60 1.00
N ALA A 482 -16.59 16.87 1.39
CA ALA A 482 -17.34 17.48 2.47
C ALA A 482 -18.80 17.84 2.12
N GLY A 483 -19.27 17.58 0.89
CA GLY A 483 -20.63 17.91 0.44
C GLY A 483 -20.90 19.40 0.25
N LEU A 484 -19.85 20.22 0.30
CA LEU A 484 -19.93 21.65 0.15
C LEU A 484 -20.05 22.08 -1.30
N MET A 485 -20.17 21.22 -2.31
CA MET A 485 -20.31 21.68 -3.70
C MET A 485 -21.77 21.52 -4.20
N PRO A 486 -22.38 22.54 -4.82
CA PRO A 486 -21.92 23.94 -4.88
C PRO A 486 -21.80 24.59 -3.49
N TYR A 487 -20.82 25.48 -3.31
CA TYR A 487 -20.48 25.99 -1.99
C TYR A 487 -21.23 27.27 -1.61
N PRO A 488 -21.85 27.32 -0.41
CA PRO A 488 -22.53 28.51 0.06
C PRO A 488 -21.57 29.66 0.27
N GLU A 489 -22.00 30.87 -0.04
CA GLU A 489 -21.23 32.06 0.28
C GLU A 489 -21.17 32.22 1.80
N LEU A 490 -19.96 32.16 2.34
CA LEU A 490 -19.66 32.43 3.74
C LEU A 490 -18.85 33.71 3.82
N LEU A 491 -19.14 34.54 4.81
CA LEU A 491 -18.48 35.82 5.00
C LEU A 491 -17.47 35.73 6.14
N ASP A 492 -16.36 36.45 5.99
CA ASP A 492 -15.43 36.69 7.09
C ASP A 492 -15.99 37.71 8.09
N SER A 493 -15.22 38.00 9.14
CA SER A 493 -15.60 38.97 10.18
C SER A 493 -15.72 40.42 9.66
N SER A 494 -15.20 40.71 8.47
CA SER A 494 -15.30 42.01 7.80
C SER A 494 -16.47 42.08 6.80
N GLY A 495 -17.20 40.99 6.62
CA GLY A 495 -18.32 40.88 5.67
C GLY A 495 -17.87 40.61 4.23
N GLN A 496 -16.62 40.21 3.99
CA GLN A 496 -16.14 39.81 2.67
C GLN A 496 -16.37 38.31 2.44
N ALA A 497 -16.68 37.93 1.20
CA ALA A 497 -16.85 36.52 0.83
C ALA A 497 -15.52 35.76 0.98
N LEU A 498 -15.58 34.63 1.66
CA LEU A 498 -14.45 33.74 1.85
C LEU A 498 -14.22 32.91 0.57
N PRO A 499 -13.01 32.95 -0.02
CA PRO A 499 -12.65 32.02 -1.08
C PRO A 499 -12.49 30.62 -0.50
N LEU A 500 -12.72 29.59 -1.33
CA LEU A 500 -12.49 28.20 -0.96
C LEU A 500 -11.01 28.01 -0.57
N SER A 501 -10.82 27.72 0.71
CA SER A 501 -9.55 27.72 1.44
C SER A 501 -9.78 27.17 2.85
N LYS A 502 -8.72 26.90 3.61
CA LYS A 502 -8.82 26.50 5.03
C LYS A 502 -9.74 27.41 5.88
N PRO A 503 -9.66 28.76 5.81
CA PRO A 503 -10.62 29.64 6.50
C PRO A 503 -12.09 29.42 6.13
N TYR A 504 -12.37 29.14 4.86
CA TYR A 504 -13.74 28.81 4.41
C TYR A 504 -14.22 27.51 5.04
N PHE A 505 -13.40 26.45 5.04
CA PHE A 505 -13.77 25.17 5.63
C PHE A 505 -13.97 25.27 7.14
N ALA A 506 -13.14 26.03 7.84
CA ALA A 506 -13.32 26.31 9.27
C ALA A 506 -14.65 27.04 9.54
N ALA A 507 -15.01 28.02 8.71
CA ALA A 507 -16.30 28.72 8.81
C ALA A 507 -17.48 27.78 8.52
N ALA A 508 -17.36 26.91 7.51
CA ALA A 508 -18.37 25.92 7.17
C ALA A 508 -18.57 24.89 8.30
N GLN A 509 -17.48 24.42 8.91
CA GLN A 509 -17.50 23.54 10.07
C GLN A 509 -18.17 24.19 11.28
N ALA A 510 -17.83 25.46 11.59
CA ALA A 510 -18.42 26.21 12.69
C ALA A 510 -19.93 26.42 12.53
N GLN A 511 -20.43 26.49 11.30
CA GLN A 511 -21.86 26.57 10.98
C GLN A 511 -22.53 25.19 10.81
N GLY A 512 -21.77 24.10 10.99
CA GLY A 512 -22.28 22.74 10.86
C GLY A 512 -22.70 22.39 9.43
N LEU A 513 -22.01 22.92 8.41
CA LEU A 513 -22.34 22.71 6.99
C LEU A 513 -21.60 21.53 6.36
N LEU A 514 -20.58 20.97 7.00
CA LEU A 514 -19.87 19.81 6.49
C LEU A 514 -20.77 18.56 6.43
N TYR A 515 -20.58 17.76 5.39
CA TYR A 515 -21.28 16.51 5.10
C TYR A 515 -22.81 16.66 5.01
N GLN A 516 -23.23 17.73 4.34
CA GLN A 516 -24.61 18.10 4.03
C GLN A 516 -24.70 18.66 2.61
N GLN A 517 -25.88 18.63 1.98
CA GLN A 517 -26.10 19.14 0.61
C GLN A 517 -27.15 20.24 0.58
N SER A 518 -26.75 21.46 0.90
CA SER A 518 -27.67 22.57 1.11
C SER A 518 -28.08 23.32 -0.16
N LEU A 519 -27.29 23.26 -1.24
CA LEU A 519 -27.49 24.10 -2.44
C LEU A 519 -27.95 23.39 -3.72
N LEU A 520 -28.00 22.04 -3.74
CA LEU A 520 -28.57 21.33 -4.89
C LEU A 520 -30.11 21.46 -4.88
N PRO A 521 -30.77 21.51 -6.05
CA PRO A 521 -32.23 21.58 -6.13
C PRO A 521 -32.91 20.44 -5.36
N ALA A 522 -34.06 20.68 -4.73
CA ALA A 522 -34.79 19.67 -3.94
C ALA A 522 -35.24 18.42 -4.75
N SER A 523 -35.23 18.50 -6.08
CA SER A 523 -35.43 17.35 -6.99
C SER A 523 -34.27 16.34 -6.96
N VAL A 524 -33.17 16.66 -6.27
CA VAL A 524 -31.91 15.90 -6.17
C VAL A 524 -31.80 15.09 -4.86
N ASN A 525 -32.93 14.83 -4.18
CA ASN A 525 -33.00 14.11 -2.90
C ASN A 525 -32.57 12.61 -2.95
N THR A 526 -31.86 12.16 -4.00
CA THR A 526 -31.31 10.81 -4.14
C THR A 526 -29.83 10.69 -3.73
N GLY A 527 -29.20 11.78 -3.25
CA GLY A 527 -27.82 11.77 -2.69
C GLY A 527 -27.68 10.84 -1.47
N PRO A 528 -26.47 10.66 -0.89
CA PRO A 528 -25.47 11.70 -0.78
C PRO A 528 -24.37 11.64 -1.85
N TRP A 529 -24.00 12.81 -2.37
CA TRP A 529 -22.89 13.02 -3.33
C TRP A 529 -21.63 13.54 -2.61
N TYR A 530 -21.45 13.11 -1.37
CA TYR A 530 -20.36 13.44 -0.46
C TYR A 530 -19.95 12.19 0.32
N ASP A 531 -18.83 12.26 1.03
CA ASP A 531 -18.22 11.08 1.63
C ASP A 531 -18.87 10.69 2.96
N LEU A 532 -19.71 9.65 2.95
CA LEU A 532 -20.28 9.07 4.17
C LEU A 532 -19.24 8.33 5.01
N TYR A 533 -18.16 7.83 4.40
CA TYR A 533 -17.08 7.17 5.13
C TYR A 533 -16.38 8.18 6.04
N SER A 534 -15.96 9.32 5.49
CA SER A 534 -15.38 10.43 6.26
C SER A 534 -16.36 10.98 7.28
N LYS A 535 -17.63 11.21 6.89
CA LYS A 535 -18.68 11.70 7.81
C LYS A 535 -18.80 10.83 9.06
N GLY A 536 -18.84 9.51 8.89
CA GLY A 536 -19.06 8.59 10.00
C GLY A 536 -17.89 8.56 10.98
N LEU A 537 -16.65 8.51 10.48
CA LEU A 537 -15.44 8.52 11.31
C LEU A 537 -15.27 9.86 12.04
N HIS A 538 -15.51 10.98 11.35
CA HIS A 538 -15.48 12.32 11.96
C HIS A 538 -16.61 12.60 12.93
N SER A 539 -17.67 11.76 12.94
CA SER A 539 -18.77 11.86 13.89
C SER A 539 -18.48 11.16 15.23
N ILE A 540 -17.39 10.39 15.32
CA ILE A 540 -17.01 9.70 16.55
C ILE A 540 -16.64 10.72 17.65
N GLY A 541 -17.15 10.47 18.86
CA GLY A 541 -17.05 11.39 20.00
C GLY A 541 -18.08 12.53 19.99
N GLY A 542 -18.77 12.75 18.86
CA GLY A 542 -19.81 13.77 18.71
C GLY A 542 -19.27 15.20 18.79
N ALA A 543 -20.18 16.18 18.74
CA ALA A 543 -19.82 17.61 18.69
C ALA A 543 -19.05 18.13 19.92
N SER A 544 -19.13 17.44 21.05
CA SER A 544 -18.46 17.83 22.31
C SER A 544 -17.09 17.18 22.52
N SER A 545 -16.69 16.23 21.67
CA SER A 545 -15.43 15.49 21.78
C SER A 545 -14.98 15.02 20.39
N VAL A 546 -14.84 15.95 19.45
CA VAL A 546 -14.38 15.66 18.08
C VAL A 546 -13.03 14.93 18.12
N GLN A 547 -12.96 13.79 17.43
CA GLN A 547 -11.76 12.96 17.35
C GLN A 547 -11.19 13.04 15.93
N PRO A 548 -10.23 13.93 15.67
CA PRO A 548 -9.71 14.14 14.32
C PRO A 548 -8.89 12.94 13.86
N ILE A 549 -9.07 12.52 12.61
CA ILE A 549 -8.44 11.36 11.98
C ILE A 549 -8.39 11.56 10.47
N TYR A 550 -7.31 11.13 9.81
CA TYR A 550 -7.10 11.35 8.37
C TYR A 550 -7.96 10.37 7.56
N THR A 551 -9.07 10.79 6.94
CA THR A 551 -10.01 9.86 6.27
C THR A 551 -9.92 9.84 4.73
N PHE A 552 -9.36 10.88 4.13
CA PHE A 552 -9.08 10.99 2.69
C PHE A 552 -7.87 11.90 2.47
N ALA A 553 -7.22 11.90 1.31
CA ALA A 553 -5.88 12.48 1.10
C ALA A 553 -5.73 14.00 1.39
N TYR A 554 -6.82 14.76 1.48
CA TYR A 554 -6.80 16.22 1.71
C TYR A 554 -7.67 16.65 2.90
N ASP A 555 -7.89 15.76 3.85
CA ASP A 555 -8.64 16.06 5.09
C ASP A 555 -8.00 17.19 5.90
N ASP A 556 -6.71 17.48 5.65
CA ASP A 556 -5.97 18.59 6.24
C ASP A 556 -6.46 19.98 5.74
N ALA A 557 -7.12 20.03 4.58
CA ALA A 557 -7.82 21.23 4.12
C ALA A 557 -9.02 21.55 5.02
N LEU A 558 -9.69 20.51 5.53
CA LEU A 558 -10.80 20.63 6.48
C LEU A 558 -10.33 20.75 7.94
N ALA A 559 -9.03 20.58 8.20
CA ALA A 559 -8.44 20.50 9.53
C ALA A 559 -9.08 19.42 10.42
N GLN A 560 -9.50 18.30 9.82
CA GLN A 560 -10.04 17.14 10.54
C GLN A 560 -9.07 15.95 10.55
N ASP A 561 -7.90 16.08 9.92
CA ASP A 561 -6.94 15.01 9.63
C ASP A 561 -6.21 14.43 10.85
N GLY A 562 -6.16 15.18 11.96
CA GLY A 562 -5.58 14.67 13.19
C GLY A 562 -4.05 14.62 13.20
N THR A 563 -3.38 15.41 12.37
CA THR A 563 -1.92 15.52 12.40
C THR A 563 -1.44 16.28 13.64
N LEU A 564 -0.61 15.60 14.42
CA LEU A 564 0.16 16.15 15.53
C LEU A 564 1.51 16.61 14.98
N ASN A 565 1.99 17.74 15.50
CA ASN A 565 3.31 18.24 15.20
C ASN A 565 4.00 18.70 16.48
N ASP A 566 5.26 18.31 16.61
CA ASP A 566 6.18 18.86 17.59
C ASP A 566 7.48 19.26 16.91
N ASP A 567 7.59 20.56 16.64
CA ASP A 567 8.80 21.24 16.16
C ASP A 567 9.73 21.67 17.30
N THR A 568 9.36 21.41 18.56
CA THR A 568 10.17 21.70 19.73
C THR A 568 11.05 20.51 20.07
N MET A 569 12.29 20.78 20.46
CA MET A 569 13.17 19.77 21.04
C MET A 569 13.08 19.86 22.57
N VAL A 570 13.43 18.77 23.25
CA VAL A 570 13.55 18.63 24.70
C VAL A 570 14.97 18.14 25.00
N ALA A 571 15.49 18.53 26.16
CA ALA A 571 16.79 18.07 26.61
C ALA A 571 16.74 16.57 26.94
N ASP A 572 17.70 15.79 26.44
CA ASP A 572 17.87 14.40 26.84
C ASP A 572 18.42 14.35 28.28
N SER A 573 17.60 13.85 29.21
CA SER A 573 17.93 13.73 30.63
C SER A 573 19.05 12.72 30.92
N THR A 574 19.39 11.87 29.94
CA THR A 574 20.50 10.92 30.04
C THR A 574 21.85 11.51 29.62
N THR A 575 21.85 12.70 29.00
CA THR A 575 23.08 13.38 28.60
C THR A 575 23.52 14.41 29.65
N ALA A 576 24.76 14.32 30.10
CA ALA A 576 25.34 15.25 31.08
C ALA A 576 25.42 16.72 30.61
N SER A 577 25.10 17.00 29.34
CA SER A 577 25.21 18.33 28.72
C SER A 577 23.87 19.05 28.51
N GLY A 578 22.72 18.40 28.74
CA GLY A 578 21.40 19.01 28.52
C GLY A 578 21.16 19.43 27.06
N LYS A 579 21.82 18.77 26.11
CA LYS A 579 21.70 19.09 24.68
C LYS A 579 20.27 18.78 24.22
N MET A 580 19.62 19.75 23.56
CA MET A 580 18.29 19.60 22.98
C MET A 580 18.39 18.70 21.76
N VAL A 581 17.85 17.47 21.84
CA VAL A 581 18.05 16.45 20.78
C VAL A 581 16.81 15.61 20.49
N GLN A 582 15.64 15.82 21.09
CA GLN A 582 14.47 14.98 20.79
C GLN A 582 13.13 15.70 20.96
N PRO A 583 12.09 15.43 20.15
CA PRO A 583 10.72 15.89 20.43
C PRO A 583 10.14 15.27 21.71
N HIS A 584 9.02 15.81 22.17
CA HIS A 584 8.23 15.23 23.24
C HIS A 584 7.74 13.83 22.86
N PRO A 585 7.62 12.89 23.83
CA PRO A 585 7.13 11.55 23.55
C PRO A 585 5.73 11.57 22.92
N LEU A 586 5.60 10.88 21.79
CA LEU A 586 4.30 10.51 21.23
C LEU A 586 3.79 9.27 21.97
N THR A 587 2.51 9.24 22.32
CA THR A 587 1.85 8.03 22.82
C THR A 587 0.86 7.54 21.79
N ILE A 588 0.97 6.28 21.39
CA ILE A 588 0.03 5.55 20.53
C ILE A 588 -0.71 4.55 21.42
N SER A 589 -2.03 4.69 21.54
CA SER A 589 -2.87 3.81 22.35
C SER A 589 -3.76 2.95 21.45
N LEU A 590 -3.64 1.62 21.57
CA LEU A 590 -4.59 0.66 21.02
C LEU A 590 -5.85 0.67 21.90
N GLY A 591 -6.96 1.14 21.35
CA GLY A 591 -8.23 1.31 22.04
C GLY A 591 -9.00 0.01 22.27
N ASP A 592 -10.16 0.13 22.92
CA ASP A 592 -10.97 -0.99 23.40
C ASP A 592 -11.46 -1.92 22.25
N LEU A 593 -11.10 -3.18 22.36
CA LEU A 593 -11.41 -4.28 21.44
C LEU A 593 -12.43 -5.26 22.01
N THR A 594 -13.09 -4.95 23.13
CA THR A 594 -14.11 -5.82 23.74
C THR A 594 -15.14 -6.28 22.71
N ASN A 595 -15.41 -7.58 22.69
CA ASN A 595 -16.27 -8.28 21.72
C ASN A 595 -15.73 -8.35 20.28
N THR A 596 -14.48 -7.96 20.04
CA THR A 596 -13.84 -8.17 18.73
C THR A 596 -13.53 -9.64 18.56
N VAL A 597 -14.14 -10.25 17.53
CA VAL A 597 -13.77 -11.58 17.06
C VAL A 597 -12.49 -11.45 16.26
N ILE A 598 -11.35 -11.80 16.85
CA ILE A 598 -10.06 -11.82 16.15
C ILE A 598 -10.02 -13.09 15.32
N PRO A 599 -9.84 -13.01 13.99
CA PRO A 599 -9.68 -14.18 13.15
C PRO A 599 -8.60 -15.11 13.71
N GLN A 600 -8.98 -16.35 14.02
CA GLN A 600 -8.05 -17.39 14.47
C GLN A 600 -7.61 -18.18 13.25
N PHE A 601 -6.30 -18.29 13.06
CA PHE A 601 -5.72 -18.92 11.87
C PHE A 601 -4.99 -20.23 12.19
N ALA A 602 -4.82 -20.55 13.47
CA ALA A 602 -4.34 -21.85 13.92
C ALA A 602 -5.53 -22.81 13.99
N ASP A 603 -5.44 -23.88 13.22
CA ASP A 603 -6.38 -24.99 13.22
C ASP A 603 -5.57 -26.28 13.33
N SER A 604 -5.89 -27.12 14.32
CA SER A 604 -5.24 -28.43 14.52
C SER A 604 -5.59 -29.45 13.43
N THR A 605 -6.51 -29.11 12.52
CA THR A 605 -6.89 -29.92 11.38
C THR A 605 -5.67 -30.18 10.52
N LEU A 606 -5.50 -31.47 10.21
CA LEU A 606 -4.49 -31.94 9.29
C LEU A 606 -5.07 -31.88 7.89
N TYR A 607 -4.32 -31.30 6.96
CA TYR A 607 -4.73 -31.11 5.58
C TYR A 607 -3.91 -31.99 4.63
N HIS A 608 -4.49 -32.30 3.48
CA HIS A 608 -3.75 -32.73 2.32
C HIS A 608 -3.58 -31.53 1.37
N VAL A 609 -2.33 -31.18 1.04
CA VAL A 609 -2.01 -29.99 0.25
C VAL A 609 -1.29 -30.40 -1.01
N GLY A 610 -1.93 -30.17 -2.15
CA GLY A 610 -1.32 -30.22 -3.47
C GLY A 610 -0.67 -28.88 -3.82
N LEU A 611 0.65 -28.88 -4.03
CA LEU A 611 1.41 -27.73 -4.50
C LEU A 611 1.53 -27.75 -6.03
N ARG A 612 1.30 -26.62 -6.70
CA ARG A 612 1.67 -26.41 -8.11
C ARG A 612 2.60 -25.21 -8.21
N VAL A 613 3.84 -25.51 -8.58
CA VAL A 613 4.92 -24.55 -8.68
C VAL A 613 5.14 -24.22 -10.15
N ASN A 614 5.37 -22.94 -10.47
CA ASN A 614 5.76 -22.54 -11.82
C ASN A 614 7.07 -23.28 -12.20
N ALA A 615 7.23 -23.67 -13.47
CA ALA A 615 8.46 -24.28 -13.99
C ALA A 615 9.73 -23.44 -13.74
N LEU A 616 9.59 -22.13 -13.50
CA LEU A 616 10.69 -21.23 -13.18
C LEU A 616 10.98 -21.10 -11.67
N SER A 617 10.26 -21.82 -10.82
CA SER A 617 10.37 -21.68 -9.37
C SER A 617 10.77 -22.99 -8.69
N THR A 618 11.56 -22.83 -7.62
CA THR A 618 12.00 -23.93 -6.75
C THR A 618 11.26 -23.84 -5.43
N VAL A 619 10.75 -24.96 -4.92
CA VAL A 619 10.09 -25.00 -3.62
C VAL A 619 10.73 -26.10 -2.78
N THR A 620 11.28 -25.69 -1.64
CA THR A 620 11.93 -26.58 -0.68
C THR A 620 11.34 -26.37 0.71
N TYR A 621 11.57 -27.33 1.61
CA TYR A 621 11.40 -27.10 3.04
C TYR A 621 12.55 -26.23 3.58
N GLU A 622 12.42 -25.72 4.80
CA GLU A 622 13.47 -24.94 5.46
C GLU A 622 14.80 -25.70 5.60
N ASN A 623 14.77 -27.03 5.61
CA ASN A 623 15.97 -27.87 5.63
C ASN A 623 16.62 -28.05 4.23
N GLY A 624 16.14 -27.32 3.21
CA GLY A 624 16.65 -27.35 1.84
C GLY A 624 16.20 -28.54 1.00
N GLN A 625 15.40 -29.46 1.55
CA GLN A 625 14.88 -30.60 0.78
C GLN A 625 13.75 -30.15 -0.16
N PRO A 626 13.65 -30.69 -1.40
CA PRO A 626 12.52 -30.43 -2.28
C PRO A 626 11.18 -30.71 -1.58
N ALA A 627 10.24 -29.77 -1.67
CA ALA A 627 8.89 -30.00 -1.16
C ALA A 627 8.12 -30.88 -2.17
N PRO A 628 7.56 -32.02 -1.76
CA PRO A 628 6.70 -32.83 -2.60
C PRO A 628 5.49 -32.01 -3.08
N PHE A 629 5.03 -32.29 -4.30
CA PHE A 629 3.83 -31.66 -4.87
C PHE A 629 2.52 -32.11 -4.19
N ASP A 630 2.56 -33.12 -3.33
CA ASP A 630 1.43 -33.64 -2.58
C ASP A 630 1.88 -33.92 -1.15
N LEU A 631 1.30 -33.17 -0.21
CA LEU A 631 1.68 -33.16 1.20
C LEU A 631 0.52 -33.68 2.03
N ALA A 632 0.74 -34.73 2.81
CA ALA A 632 -0.25 -35.25 3.75
C ALA A 632 0.02 -34.71 5.16
N ASN A 633 -1.04 -34.63 5.98
CA ASN A 633 -0.96 -34.22 7.38
C ASN A 633 -0.33 -32.85 7.61
N VAL A 634 -0.62 -31.90 6.75
CA VAL A 634 -0.05 -30.55 6.83
C VAL A 634 -0.83 -29.73 7.84
N GLN A 635 -0.12 -29.09 8.77
CA GLN A 635 -0.68 -28.09 9.67
C GLN A 635 -0.52 -26.68 9.09
N VAL A 636 -1.37 -25.77 9.55
CA VAL A 636 -1.36 -24.36 9.14
C VAL A 636 -0.59 -23.55 10.18
N PRO A 637 0.35 -22.66 9.79
CA PRO A 637 0.84 -22.44 8.42
C PRO A 637 1.79 -23.55 7.92
N LEU A 638 1.78 -23.80 6.60
CA LEU A 638 2.84 -24.55 5.92
C LEU A 638 3.99 -23.59 5.59
N THR A 639 5.14 -23.79 6.20
CA THR A 639 6.34 -23.00 5.91
C THR A 639 7.16 -23.67 4.80
N LEU A 640 7.41 -22.96 3.70
CA LEU A 640 8.24 -23.39 2.58
C LEU A 640 9.28 -22.33 2.23
N LEU A 641 10.32 -22.72 1.51
CA LEU A 641 11.23 -21.82 0.81
C LEU A 641 10.83 -21.80 -0.68
N VAL A 642 10.38 -20.66 -1.19
CA VAL A 642 10.11 -20.47 -2.62
C VAL A 642 11.24 -19.64 -3.21
N ASN A 643 11.99 -20.19 -4.16
CA ASN A 643 13.20 -19.58 -4.72
C ASN A 643 14.23 -19.17 -3.65
N GLY A 644 14.29 -19.92 -2.55
CA GLY A 644 15.17 -19.65 -1.42
C GLY A 644 14.58 -18.69 -0.38
N GLU A 645 13.41 -18.09 -0.62
CA GLU A 645 12.75 -17.19 0.34
C GLU A 645 11.71 -17.92 1.19
N LYS A 646 11.75 -17.69 2.50
CA LYS A 646 10.78 -18.25 3.44
C LYS A 646 9.38 -17.68 3.21
N GLN A 647 8.40 -18.57 3.10
CA GLN A 647 6.98 -18.30 2.87
C GLN A 647 6.13 -19.05 3.87
N ASN A 648 5.21 -18.35 4.54
CA ASN A 648 4.17 -18.96 5.37
C ASN A 648 2.86 -19.04 4.60
N ILE A 649 2.49 -20.26 4.23
CA ILE A 649 1.31 -20.61 3.46
C ILE A 649 0.19 -20.94 4.46
N TYR A 650 -0.80 -20.06 4.57
CA TYR A 650 -1.98 -20.23 5.41
C TYR A 650 -3.11 -20.74 4.54
N PHE A 651 -3.63 -21.92 4.85
CA PHE A 651 -4.75 -22.50 4.12
C PHE A 651 -5.80 -23.06 5.05
N SER A 652 -7.02 -23.14 4.54
CA SER A 652 -8.15 -23.85 5.13
C SER A 652 -9.04 -24.29 3.96
N PRO A 653 -10.13 -25.04 4.15
CA PRO A 653 -11.07 -25.33 3.05
C PRO A 653 -11.65 -24.03 2.43
N GLN A 654 -11.46 -22.88 3.09
CA GLN A 654 -11.87 -21.56 2.63
C GLN A 654 -10.72 -20.63 2.22
N ARG A 655 -9.46 -20.88 2.62
CA ARG A 655 -8.28 -19.99 2.39
C ARG A 655 -7.12 -20.74 1.72
N VAL A 656 -6.38 -20.01 0.89
CA VAL A 656 -5.03 -20.36 0.42
C VAL A 656 -4.24 -19.03 0.37
N THR A 657 -3.15 -18.90 1.11
CA THR A 657 -2.05 -17.95 0.83
C THR A 657 -0.82 -18.77 0.43
N PRO A 658 0.17 -18.28 -0.34
CA PRO A 658 0.52 -16.87 -0.52
C PRO A 658 0.61 -16.39 -1.98
N SER A 659 0.40 -15.08 -2.12
CA SER A 659 0.84 -14.25 -3.23
C SER A 659 2.36 -14.01 -3.16
N LYS A 660 3.16 -14.89 -3.77
CA LYS A 660 4.46 -14.48 -4.32
C LYS A 660 4.63 -15.07 -5.71
N GLU A 661 5.35 -14.35 -6.57
CA GLU A 661 5.70 -14.80 -7.92
C GLU A 661 6.50 -16.13 -7.81
N GLY A 662 5.86 -17.24 -8.20
CA GLY A 662 6.52 -18.55 -8.28
C GLY A 662 5.68 -19.75 -7.87
N VAL A 663 4.66 -19.57 -7.02
CA VAL A 663 3.64 -20.60 -6.76
C VAL A 663 2.45 -20.30 -7.65
N SER A 664 2.24 -21.12 -8.68
CA SER A 664 1.23 -20.86 -9.71
C SER A 664 -0.17 -21.29 -9.30
N GLU A 665 -0.33 -22.32 -8.46
CA GLU A 665 -1.60 -22.75 -7.86
C GLU A 665 -1.36 -23.52 -6.54
N LEU A 666 -2.31 -23.44 -5.58
CA LEU A 666 -2.37 -24.34 -4.42
C LEU A 666 -3.73 -25.04 -4.45
N ILE A 667 -3.72 -26.36 -4.31
CA ILE A 667 -4.92 -27.19 -4.18
C ILE A 667 -4.94 -27.72 -2.76
N VAL A 668 -5.97 -27.42 -1.99
CA VAL A 668 -6.06 -27.83 -0.58
C VAL A 668 -7.26 -28.72 -0.39
N PHE A 669 -7.02 -29.90 0.17
CA PHE A 669 -8.02 -30.87 0.58
C PHE A 669 -7.99 -30.97 2.11
N GLN A 670 -9.16 -31.03 2.74
CA GLN A 670 -9.24 -31.45 4.14
C GLN A 670 -8.97 -32.96 4.22
N ALA A 671 -8.06 -33.39 5.12
CA ALA A 671 -7.87 -34.83 5.33
C ALA A 671 -9.17 -35.44 5.85
N PRO A 672 -9.64 -36.58 5.31
CA PRO A 672 -10.74 -37.30 5.94
C PRO A 672 -10.32 -37.70 7.36
N ASN A 673 -11.23 -37.55 8.33
CA ASN A 673 -11.03 -38.13 9.65
C ASN A 673 -10.76 -39.63 9.49
N ALA A 674 -9.89 -40.19 10.34
CA ALA A 674 -9.61 -41.63 10.33
C ALA A 674 -10.91 -42.41 10.59
N GLY A 675 -11.58 -42.86 9.52
CA GLY A 675 -12.85 -43.59 9.55
C GLY A 675 -13.93 -43.09 8.60
N ASP A 676 -13.83 -41.89 8.02
CA ASP A 676 -14.86 -41.34 7.12
C ASP A 676 -14.51 -41.61 5.63
N GLN A 677 -15.41 -42.30 4.92
CA GLN A 677 -15.35 -42.49 3.46
C GLN A 677 -16.10 -41.38 2.69
N GLN A 678 -16.06 -40.13 3.15
CA GLN A 678 -16.63 -38.99 2.42
C GLN A 678 -15.54 -38.15 1.76
N LEU A 679 -15.74 -37.85 0.48
CA LEU A 679 -14.92 -36.97 -0.35
C LEU A 679 -14.81 -35.58 0.30
N GLY A 680 -13.59 -35.14 0.58
CA GLY A 680 -13.30 -33.78 1.04
C GLY A 680 -13.67 -32.75 -0.02
N ILE A 681 -14.12 -31.58 0.42
CA ILE A 681 -14.44 -30.43 -0.45
C ILE A 681 -13.18 -30.00 -1.19
N GLU A 682 -13.18 -30.09 -2.52
CA GLU A 682 -12.08 -29.65 -3.39
C GLU A 682 -12.19 -28.14 -3.66
N LYS A 683 -11.15 -27.37 -3.33
CA LYS A 683 -11.03 -25.97 -3.74
C LYS A 683 -9.70 -25.76 -4.47
N VAL A 684 -9.80 -25.52 -5.78
CA VAL A 684 -8.67 -25.15 -6.64
C VAL A 684 -8.56 -23.62 -6.64
N VAL A 685 -7.42 -23.09 -6.22
CA VAL A 685 -7.14 -21.65 -6.28
C VAL A 685 -6.06 -21.41 -7.33
N ASN A 686 -6.45 -20.77 -8.44
CA ASN A 686 -5.55 -20.39 -9.50
C ASN A 686 -4.82 -19.09 -9.13
N ILE A 687 -3.48 -19.16 -9.02
CA ILE A 687 -2.61 -18.07 -8.54
C ILE A 687 -1.90 -17.39 -9.74
N GLY A 688 -2.09 -17.87 -10.98
CA GLY A 688 -1.51 -17.32 -12.20
C GLY A 688 -2.51 -16.50 -13.02
N GLY A 689 -2.13 -15.27 -13.40
CA GLY A 689 -2.96 -14.39 -14.23
C GLY A 689 -3.31 -14.98 -15.59
N SER A 690 -4.52 -15.52 -15.74
CA SER A 690 -5.29 -15.50 -16.99
C SER A 690 -6.78 -15.75 -16.71
N ASN A 691 -7.62 -14.87 -17.25
CA ASN A 691 -9.08 -14.82 -17.04
C ASN A 691 -9.83 -15.99 -17.69
N MET A 692 -9.78 -17.19 -17.10
CA MET A 692 -10.75 -18.25 -17.40
C MET A 692 -11.27 -18.86 -16.11
N SER A 693 -12.50 -18.51 -15.74
CA SER A 693 -13.29 -19.27 -14.77
C SER A 693 -13.88 -20.50 -15.48
N PHE A 694 -13.49 -21.69 -15.05
CA PHE A 694 -14.05 -22.96 -15.53
C PHE A 694 -15.14 -23.47 -14.56
N PRO A 695 -16.17 -24.17 -15.04
CA PRO A 695 -17.13 -24.84 -14.16
C PRO A 695 -16.42 -25.89 -13.30
N THR A 696 -16.72 -25.93 -12.01
CA THR A 696 -16.22 -26.94 -11.08
C THR A 696 -17.09 -28.20 -11.15
N THR A 697 -16.46 -29.37 -11.12
CA THR A 697 -17.19 -30.64 -11.05
C THR A 697 -17.60 -30.88 -9.61
N GLN A 698 -18.91 -30.98 -9.34
CA GLN A 698 -19.42 -31.26 -7.99
C GLN A 698 -19.46 -32.75 -7.67
N SER A 699 -19.78 -33.60 -8.66
CA SER A 699 -19.89 -35.05 -8.48
C SER A 699 -19.78 -35.81 -9.80
N CYS A 700 -19.23 -37.03 -9.73
CA CYS A 700 -19.26 -38.02 -10.80
C CYS A 700 -19.79 -39.35 -10.24
N HIS A 701 -20.82 -39.91 -10.86
CA HIS A 701 -21.44 -41.17 -10.45
C HIS A 701 -21.49 -42.19 -11.58
N LEU A 702 -21.07 -43.42 -11.30
CA LEU A 702 -21.18 -44.58 -12.19
C LEU A 702 -22.38 -45.43 -11.77
N ASP A 703 -23.31 -45.70 -12.68
CA ASP A 703 -24.39 -46.68 -12.48
C ASP A 703 -24.20 -47.88 -13.43
N PRO A 704 -23.62 -48.99 -12.92
CA PRO A 704 -23.40 -50.20 -13.70
C PRO A 704 -24.70 -50.90 -14.14
N ALA A 705 -25.84 -50.65 -13.47
CA ALA A 705 -27.10 -51.30 -13.81
C ALA A 705 -27.74 -50.67 -15.05
N SER A 706 -27.56 -49.36 -15.24
CA SER A 706 -28.07 -48.62 -16.39
C SER A 706 -27.00 -48.30 -17.45
N ASN A 707 -25.77 -48.75 -17.23
CA ASN A 707 -24.58 -48.38 -18.00
C ASN A 707 -24.39 -46.86 -18.14
N THR A 708 -24.74 -46.09 -17.11
CA THR A 708 -24.63 -44.62 -17.18
C THR A 708 -23.47 -44.07 -16.37
N VAL A 709 -22.93 -42.96 -16.88
CA VAL A 709 -22.04 -42.07 -16.14
C VAL A 709 -22.73 -40.73 -16.04
N THR A 710 -22.92 -40.20 -14.83
CA THR A 710 -23.49 -38.87 -14.62
C THR A 710 -22.46 -37.95 -13.99
N VAL A 711 -22.19 -36.83 -14.66
CA VAL A 711 -21.28 -35.78 -14.17
C VAL A 711 -22.11 -34.53 -13.90
N THR A 712 -22.00 -33.98 -12.70
CA THR A 712 -22.67 -32.72 -12.32
C THR A 712 -21.66 -31.60 -12.20
N LEU A 713 -21.90 -30.52 -12.94
CA LEU A 713 -21.06 -29.33 -13.04
C LEU A 713 -21.81 -28.13 -12.46
N GLU A 714 -21.12 -27.26 -11.72
CA GLU A 714 -21.66 -25.98 -11.28
C GLU A 714 -20.79 -24.83 -11.79
N GLY A 715 -21.43 -23.76 -12.27
CA GLY A 715 -20.73 -22.60 -12.78
C GLY A 715 -21.34 -21.28 -12.32
N SER A 716 -20.53 -20.44 -11.70
CA SER A 716 -20.87 -19.03 -11.43
C SER A 716 -20.56 -18.16 -12.66
N SER A 717 -21.35 -17.09 -12.81
CA SER A 717 -21.38 -16.15 -13.94
C SER A 717 -20.02 -15.78 -14.54
N VAL A 718 -19.89 -15.81 -15.87
CA VAL A 718 -18.76 -15.25 -16.62
C VAL A 718 -19.10 -13.83 -17.08
N GLN A 719 -18.30 -12.81 -16.72
CA GLN A 719 -18.37 -11.48 -17.33
C GLN A 719 -17.71 -11.48 -18.73
N SER A 720 -18.28 -10.68 -19.62
CA SER A 720 -18.53 -11.03 -21.02
C SER A 720 -17.50 -10.57 -22.07
N ASP A 721 -16.27 -10.22 -21.73
CA ASP A 721 -15.44 -9.47 -22.70
C ASP A 721 -14.69 -10.34 -23.71
N TYR A 722 -14.57 -11.66 -23.48
CA TYR A 722 -13.98 -12.60 -24.46
C TYR A 722 -15.00 -13.44 -25.25
N LEU A 723 -16.27 -13.49 -24.82
CA LEU A 723 -17.30 -14.38 -25.37
C LEU A 723 -18.30 -13.67 -26.31
N LYS A 724 -18.20 -12.35 -26.48
CA LYS A 724 -19.15 -11.57 -27.27
C LYS A 724 -18.94 -11.62 -28.79
N SER A 725 -17.87 -12.25 -29.30
CA SER A 725 -17.58 -12.20 -30.74
C SER A 725 -17.53 -13.52 -31.51
N ASP A 726 -17.63 -14.71 -30.89
CA ASP A 726 -17.73 -15.95 -31.67
C ASP A 726 -18.41 -17.08 -30.90
N SER A 727 -19.53 -17.53 -31.42
CA SER A 727 -20.37 -18.60 -30.90
C SER A 727 -19.69 -19.99 -30.92
N GLN A 728 -19.87 -20.72 -29.82
CA GLN A 728 -19.57 -22.15 -29.55
C GLN A 728 -18.20 -22.48 -28.91
N VAL A 729 -18.17 -22.51 -27.57
CA VAL A 729 -17.21 -23.31 -26.81
C VAL A 729 -17.77 -24.73 -26.71
N ARG A 730 -16.97 -25.75 -27.06
CA ARG A 730 -17.34 -27.17 -26.93
C ARG A 730 -16.60 -27.79 -25.75
N TYR A 731 -17.31 -28.53 -24.92
CA TYR A 731 -16.73 -29.31 -23.83
C TYR A 731 -16.62 -30.78 -24.24
N PHE A 732 -15.53 -31.42 -23.84
CA PHE A 732 -15.28 -32.85 -24.05
C PHE A 732 -15.05 -33.55 -22.72
N LEU A 733 -15.55 -34.77 -22.58
CA LEU A 733 -15.33 -35.67 -21.44
C LEU A 733 -14.40 -36.80 -21.88
N MET A 734 -13.26 -36.96 -21.23
CA MET A 734 -12.33 -38.08 -21.48
C MET A 734 -12.29 -39.04 -20.28
N PHE A 735 -12.11 -40.34 -20.53
CA PHE A 735 -12.02 -41.39 -19.50
C PHE A 735 -10.65 -42.09 -19.57
N ASP A 736 -9.91 -42.17 -18.45
CA ASP A 736 -8.66 -42.95 -18.38
C ASP A 736 -8.92 -44.42 -17.97
N ARG A 737 -8.18 -45.38 -18.57
CA ARG A 737 -8.19 -46.81 -18.19
C ARG A 737 -6.80 -47.22 -17.69
N TYR A 738 -6.72 -47.75 -16.48
CA TYR A 738 -5.67 -48.71 -16.13
C TYR A 738 -6.27 -50.12 -16.08
N PRO A 739 -5.75 -51.07 -16.87
CA PRO A 739 -4.66 -51.89 -16.35
C PRO A 739 -3.51 -52.13 -17.37
N THR A 740 -2.34 -52.38 -16.81
CA THR A 740 -1.12 -52.81 -17.52
C THR A 740 -1.41 -54.01 -18.43
N THR A 741 -0.97 -53.91 -19.69
CA THR A 741 -1.06 -54.93 -20.75
C THR A 741 -2.44 -55.09 -21.43
N MET A 742 -2.88 -54.08 -22.18
CA MET A 742 -3.52 -54.30 -23.48
C MET A 742 -3.51 -53.02 -24.32
N GLU A 743 -2.98 -53.18 -25.54
CA GLU A 743 -2.90 -52.32 -26.72
C GLU A 743 -3.46 -50.88 -26.69
N ALA A 744 -2.57 -49.97 -27.14
CA ALA A 744 -2.77 -48.55 -27.43
C ALA A 744 -3.75 -48.23 -28.58
N THR A 745 -4.81 -49.04 -28.75
CA THR A 745 -5.80 -48.85 -29.84
C THR A 745 -7.20 -48.49 -29.32
N LEU A 746 -7.40 -48.43 -27.99
CA LEU A 746 -8.69 -48.05 -27.37
C LEU A 746 -8.67 -46.68 -26.66
N ALA A 747 -7.51 -46.01 -26.56
CA ALA A 747 -7.42 -44.69 -25.94
C ALA A 747 -7.99 -43.55 -26.82
N ASP A 748 -8.19 -43.79 -28.12
CA ASP A 748 -8.58 -42.77 -29.10
C ASP A 748 -10.10 -42.64 -29.34
N GLU A 749 -10.97 -43.45 -28.71
CA GLU A 749 -12.37 -43.57 -29.17
C GLU A 749 -13.46 -42.88 -28.33
N PHE A 750 -13.16 -42.18 -27.23
CA PHE A 750 -14.22 -41.61 -26.37
C PHE A 750 -14.18 -40.09 -26.29
N MET A 751 -14.84 -39.44 -27.24
CA MET A 751 -15.08 -37.99 -27.24
C MET A 751 -16.57 -37.72 -27.49
N GLN A 752 -17.28 -37.22 -26.49
CA GLN A 752 -18.63 -36.70 -26.66
C GLN A 752 -18.60 -35.17 -26.71
N ILE A 753 -19.22 -34.59 -27.73
CA ILE A 753 -19.32 -33.14 -27.90
C ILE A 753 -20.55 -32.65 -27.14
N VAL A 754 -20.36 -31.78 -26.15
CA VAL A 754 -21.44 -31.03 -25.50
C VAL A 754 -21.46 -29.60 -26.07
N ALA A 755 -22.52 -29.26 -26.80
CA ALA A 755 -22.68 -27.96 -27.45
C ALA A 755 -23.81 -27.19 -26.76
N ASN A 756 -23.48 -26.30 -25.81
CA ASN A 756 -24.47 -25.48 -25.11
C ASN A 756 -24.07 -23.99 -25.13
N SER A 757 -25.06 -23.12 -25.34
CA SER A 757 -24.99 -21.70 -24.97
C SER A 757 -25.05 -21.59 -23.45
N TYR A 758 -23.98 -21.13 -22.81
CA TYR A 758 -23.81 -21.14 -21.36
C TYR A 758 -24.83 -20.22 -20.64
N GLN A 759 -25.52 -20.76 -19.63
CA GLN A 759 -26.31 -20.01 -18.65
C GLN A 759 -25.76 -20.36 -17.24
N PRO A 760 -25.73 -19.44 -16.27
CA PRO A 760 -25.34 -19.75 -14.89
C PRO A 760 -26.26 -20.82 -14.29
N GLY A 761 -25.70 -21.82 -13.60
CA GLY A 761 -26.49 -22.89 -12.97
C GLY A 761 -25.75 -24.20 -12.77
N VAL A 762 -26.46 -25.19 -12.20
CA VAL A 762 -26.02 -26.58 -12.06
C VAL A 762 -26.46 -27.37 -13.30
N TRP A 763 -25.55 -28.11 -13.90
CA TRP A 763 -25.76 -28.90 -15.10
C TRP A 763 -25.41 -30.35 -14.82
N SER A 764 -26.32 -31.27 -15.08
CA SER A 764 -26.04 -32.71 -15.05
C SER A 764 -25.94 -33.25 -16.47
N ILE A 765 -24.86 -33.95 -16.77
CA ILE A 765 -24.61 -34.59 -18.04
C ILE A 765 -24.59 -36.09 -17.79
N THR A 766 -25.56 -36.80 -18.38
CA THR A 766 -25.63 -38.27 -18.30
C THR A 766 -25.22 -38.87 -19.64
N TYR A 767 -24.21 -39.72 -19.62
CA TYR A 767 -23.71 -40.47 -20.76
C TYR A 767 -24.08 -41.96 -20.63
N GLN A 768 -24.49 -42.56 -21.74
CA GLN A 768 -24.71 -44.00 -21.87
C GLN A 768 -23.42 -44.65 -22.36
N ALA A 769 -22.67 -45.26 -21.45
CA ALA A 769 -21.42 -45.92 -21.77
C ALA A 769 -21.68 -47.30 -22.41
N PRO A 770 -20.79 -47.77 -23.31
CA PRO A 770 -20.91 -49.12 -23.85
C PRO A 770 -20.83 -50.15 -22.73
N ALA A 771 -21.58 -51.25 -22.83
CA ALA A 771 -21.56 -52.29 -21.79
C ALA A 771 -20.14 -52.81 -21.47
N SER A 772 -19.21 -52.77 -22.44
CA SER A 772 -17.79 -53.12 -22.29
C SER A 772 -17.01 -52.23 -21.32
N PHE A 773 -17.53 -51.06 -20.96
CA PHE A 773 -16.95 -50.15 -19.97
C PHE A 773 -17.05 -50.71 -18.53
N PHE A 774 -18.07 -51.52 -18.24
CA PHE A 774 -18.33 -52.06 -16.89
C PHE A 774 -17.90 -53.53 -16.70
N VAL A 775 -17.34 -54.18 -17.74
CA VAL A 775 -17.02 -55.63 -17.74
C VAL A 775 -15.81 -55.99 -16.86
N THR A 776 -14.97 -55.01 -16.53
CA THR A 776 -13.96 -55.07 -15.46
C THR A 776 -14.13 -53.81 -14.62
N PRO A 777 -14.40 -53.89 -13.30
CA PRO A 777 -14.68 -52.70 -12.52
C PRO A 777 -13.44 -51.78 -12.56
N PRO A 778 -13.53 -50.58 -13.16
CA PRO A 778 -12.49 -49.59 -12.94
C PRO A 778 -12.55 -49.25 -11.45
N THR A 779 -11.47 -49.51 -10.71
CA THR A 779 -11.38 -49.05 -9.32
C THR A 779 -11.33 -47.51 -9.24
N LYS A 780 -11.06 -46.85 -10.37
CA LYS A 780 -11.10 -45.40 -10.59
C LYS A 780 -11.38 -45.12 -12.07
N ALA A 781 -12.34 -44.26 -12.38
CA ALA A 781 -12.45 -43.65 -13.70
C ALA A 781 -12.19 -42.15 -13.56
N GLN A 782 -11.30 -41.58 -14.37
CA GLN A 782 -10.99 -40.15 -14.32
C GLN A 782 -11.69 -39.41 -15.45
N VAL A 783 -12.40 -38.34 -15.12
CA VAL A 783 -13.06 -37.48 -16.11
C VAL A 783 -12.27 -36.19 -16.28
N ALA A 784 -11.85 -35.88 -17.52
CA ALA A 784 -11.24 -34.61 -17.87
C ALA A 784 -12.16 -33.76 -18.77
N ILE A 785 -12.21 -32.45 -18.51
CA ILE A 785 -12.99 -31.48 -19.30
C ILE A 785 -12.04 -30.72 -20.23
N CYS A 786 -12.18 -30.88 -21.54
CA CYS A 786 -11.42 -30.08 -22.52
C CYS A 786 -12.27 -28.99 -23.17
N SER A 787 -11.64 -27.91 -23.66
CA SER A 787 -12.31 -26.89 -24.49
C SER A 787 -11.64 -26.72 -25.84
N GLN A 788 -12.43 -26.40 -26.88
CA GLN A 788 -11.93 -26.09 -28.22
C GLN A 788 -12.62 -24.85 -28.78
N LYS A 789 -11.84 -23.88 -29.29
CA LYS A 789 -12.33 -22.76 -30.09
C LYS A 789 -12.48 -23.19 -31.56
N PRO A 790 -13.51 -22.74 -32.29
CA PRO A 790 -13.60 -22.99 -33.73
C PRO A 790 -12.35 -22.47 -34.45
N GLY A 791 -11.64 -23.36 -35.17
CA GLY A 791 -10.43 -23.01 -35.92
C GLY A 791 -9.10 -23.11 -35.15
N SER A 792 -9.09 -23.54 -33.88
CA SER A 792 -7.87 -23.83 -33.12
C SER A 792 -7.69 -25.34 -32.84
N GLY A 793 -6.45 -25.73 -32.52
CA GLY A 793 -6.14 -27.05 -31.98
C GLY A 793 -6.88 -27.33 -30.66
N MET A 794 -7.05 -28.61 -30.34
CA MET A 794 -7.70 -29.08 -29.12
C MET A 794 -6.74 -28.96 -27.93
N ALA A 795 -7.20 -28.40 -26.81
CA ALA A 795 -6.40 -28.31 -25.58
C ALA A 795 -6.87 -29.38 -24.59
N CYS A 796 -6.05 -30.43 -24.38
CA CYS A 796 -6.33 -31.54 -23.46
C CYS A 796 -5.06 -31.99 -22.72
N PRO A 797 -5.19 -32.57 -21.50
CA PRO A 797 -4.07 -33.16 -20.76
C PRO A 797 -3.55 -34.44 -21.44
N GLY A 798 -2.23 -34.64 -21.45
CA GLY A 798 -1.59 -35.88 -21.88
C GLY A 798 -1.05 -36.67 -20.70
N ALA A 799 -1.62 -37.85 -20.43
CA ALA A 799 -0.94 -38.88 -19.67
C ALA A 799 0.09 -39.53 -20.62
N ASN A 800 1.38 -39.45 -20.26
CA ASN A 800 2.52 -40.00 -21.02
C ASN A 800 3.00 -39.19 -22.24
N GLY A 801 3.50 -37.97 -22.02
CA GLY A 801 4.71 -37.47 -22.72
C GLY A 801 4.80 -37.51 -24.26
N ALA A 802 3.68 -37.51 -25.00
CA ALA A 802 3.71 -37.38 -26.46
C ALA A 802 3.00 -36.10 -26.93
N PHE A 803 3.73 -35.30 -27.71
CA PHE A 803 3.38 -33.97 -28.20
C PHE A 803 2.11 -33.93 -29.08
N ILE A 804 1.28 -32.89 -28.88
CA ILE A 804 0.62 -32.17 -29.99
C ILE A 804 1.23 -30.76 -30.03
N LYS A 805 2.00 -30.49 -31.09
CA LYS A 805 2.68 -29.20 -31.34
C LYS A 805 1.68 -28.14 -31.80
N GLU A 806 1.47 -27.10 -30.98
CA GLU A 806 1.72 -25.66 -31.23
C GLU A 806 0.83 -24.77 -30.35
N ARG A 807 1.48 -23.99 -29.47
CA ARG A 807 1.00 -22.88 -28.62
C ARG A 807 -0.16 -23.18 -27.63
N THR A 808 0.24 -23.44 -26.38
CA THR A 808 -0.57 -23.61 -25.14
C THR A 808 -1.40 -22.37 -24.75
N PRO A 809 -2.59 -22.54 -24.11
CA PRO A 809 -2.73 -22.64 -22.62
C PRO A 809 -3.77 -23.72 -22.15
N PRO A 810 -4.20 -23.82 -20.86
CA PRO A 810 -3.81 -24.79 -19.80
C PRO A 810 -4.87 -25.89 -19.44
N ALA A 811 -4.42 -26.87 -18.66
CA ALA A 811 -5.14 -28.07 -18.17
C ALA A 811 -6.24 -27.76 -17.13
N THR A 812 -7.33 -28.56 -17.08
CA THR A 812 -8.62 -28.03 -16.57
C THR A 812 -9.44 -28.81 -15.54
N ALA A 813 -9.25 -30.12 -15.30
CA ALA A 813 -9.78 -30.86 -14.12
C ALA A 813 -9.56 -32.36 -14.33
N MET A 814 -9.29 -33.12 -13.26
CA MET A 814 -9.43 -34.59 -13.25
C MET A 814 -10.23 -35.00 -12.01
N VAL A 815 -11.31 -35.75 -12.20
CA VAL A 815 -12.22 -36.19 -11.11
C VAL A 815 -12.29 -37.71 -11.08
N ASP A 816 -11.99 -38.32 -9.92
CA ASP A 816 -12.16 -39.76 -9.69
C ASP A 816 -13.68 -40.08 -9.51
N CYS A 817 -14.24 -40.93 -10.38
CA CYS A 817 -15.63 -41.37 -10.31
C CYS A 817 -15.79 -42.62 -9.43
N HIS A 818 -16.82 -42.63 -8.58
CA HIS A 818 -17.18 -43.75 -7.71
C HIS A 818 -18.37 -44.56 -8.23
#